data_AF-A0A2N2JQL9-F1
#
_entry.id   AF-A0A2N2JQL9-F1
#
_cell.length_a   1.000
_cell.length_b   1.000
_cell.length_c   1.000
_cell.angle_alpha   90.00
_cell.angle_beta   90.00
_cell.angle_gamma   90.00
#
_symmetry.space_group_name_H-M   'P 1'
#
loop_
_entity.id
_entity.type
_entity.pdbx_description
1 polymer ?
#
loop_
_entity_poly.entity_id
_entity_poly.type
_entity_poly.pdbx_seq_one_letter_code
_entity_poly.pdbx_strand_id
1 'polypeptide(L)'
;MAGLVRPARGLDPLTRRGSDRPGAPRGGAPETIDRSRTRAHRLAMIAPCACLTSPAGGHTRRGRAPRLVLLFVASVVLHLSLGPGGGRARAAPVVFEHATVFTGATDHPDASWFVVRDGRIADVGAGDLPERWRAARAVDLGGRFVAPGFVDAHVHFVDGGLSLLQIDVSDARGEDALAAAVEQAAAAPLGGPDGWVVVRNLGLDVLDGDPPTHARMARYAALAGARPLLVLLKGGHHAYASPVALARLDLDRDSVDPPFGTLGRGADGELTGLLVDEAAWNAMRAVGSALAPETIARTLLAAQDVALRYGLTTVADNTFYPSHMAQYVRMAAGGALKLRVSCRSYGLEPATRFTMRAQGSGLFGKQNPQVRYFGDKYFVDGALSNAGAQGELAPSEEIPRYTVAELRDMMLFAGPFGSAFHTQSRAGAERLAAARAPIVARRSGALPDVLDHCGRCGGGGLPERLLNAGLKVTVLPGQLHDLPHILATTAAKQGEKVLALRELFRVGLEPAITSDWPYGAEVSYPDVPDGLTRLGLAPLASVAVAVSGAGPDGRPIPGAETRTVTMGQALLGVTAWGAAALGRADVGRIAPGTMADFVVLPRSPFEVDPVALYRLDPDEVWIGGERVRPADPGAPPPGLEGYASTPRGDALTPIIGYDPVTGLVVGGAWFFYPYEPRGIRGSLQLYGSPEQLRARAEFELIAMRAFGEVSPRLWLRADSLEDRYFGRGMGTDADDFVTTKPLALDASLGVGIGVAPHLDVGVHALVGARDDDAAGAIAAQAPGTAGAVNGVSAGLRLELVHDDRDNAFATRFGGRRMLWTEAWGVEAGDAAYRQRTGVTLSQFVPLWAPDVVLALRAEAAFSVGRRAYATDFALGGGELLRGYVSNRFRGDHYVAGTVEVRAPLVWALSAAAFGEVGRVWASGASGGPAVAVSGGAGLRVGLPPDRLVRLRFDVAFAPDQWGLFFKFNEAF
;
A
#
# COMPACT_ATOMS: atom_id res chain seq x y z
N MET A 1 -51.38 -14.23 25.50
CA MET A 1 -52.82 -14.05 25.16
C MET A 1 -53.01 -12.65 24.59
N ALA A 2 -54.01 -12.33 23.78
CA ALA A 2 -54.82 -13.10 22.81
C ALA A 2 -55.70 -12.09 22.02
N GLY A 3 -56.08 -12.39 20.77
CA GLY A 3 -56.78 -11.47 19.86
C GLY A 3 -56.05 -11.38 18.50
N LEU A 4 -56.34 -12.17 17.46
CA LEU A 4 -57.58 -12.86 17.03
C LEU A 4 -58.69 -11.85 16.64
N VAL A 5 -59.34 -11.93 15.45
CA VAL A 5 -59.23 -12.92 14.36
C VAL A 5 -59.64 -12.37 12.97
N ARG A 6 -59.47 -13.21 11.93
CA ARG A 6 -59.73 -13.03 10.47
C ARG A 6 -61.20 -13.43 10.09
N PRO A 7 -61.65 -13.64 8.82
CA PRO A 7 -61.32 -13.07 7.48
C PRO A 7 -62.55 -12.82 6.52
N ALA A 8 -62.25 -12.32 5.29
CA ALA A 8 -62.79 -12.77 3.96
C ALA A 8 -64.22 -12.45 3.38
N ARG A 9 -64.19 -12.04 2.09
CA ARG A 9 -65.10 -12.33 0.93
C ARG A 9 -66.55 -11.79 0.87
N GLY A 10 -66.72 -10.58 0.29
CA GLY A 10 -67.27 -10.27 -1.06
C GLY A 10 -68.65 -10.77 -1.57
N LEU A 11 -69.29 -9.97 -2.46
CA LEU A 11 -70.23 -10.38 -3.54
C LEU A 11 -70.53 -9.20 -4.52
N ASP A 12 -71.11 -9.50 -5.69
CA ASP A 12 -71.50 -8.59 -6.82
C ASP A 12 -73.04 -8.35 -6.84
N PRO A 13 -73.62 -7.32 -7.53
CA PRO A 13 -74.31 -7.62 -8.81
C PRO A 13 -74.48 -6.50 -9.89
N LEU A 14 -74.16 -6.85 -11.16
CA LEU A 14 -75.02 -6.77 -12.38
C LEU A 14 -75.46 -5.44 -13.10
N THR A 15 -74.98 -5.32 -14.37
CA THR A 15 -75.67 -4.76 -15.60
C THR A 15 -75.88 -3.23 -15.73
N ARG A 16 -76.04 -2.56 -16.90
CA ARG A 16 -76.32 -2.82 -18.36
C ARG A 16 -75.80 -1.56 -19.16
N ARG A 17 -75.53 -1.41 -20.47
CA ARG A 17 -75.59 -2.10 -21.81
C ARG A 17 -74.25 -1.80 -22.57
N GLY A 18 -73.95 -2.06 -23.86
CA GLY A 18 -74.54 -2.84 -24.97
C GLY A 18 -74.54 -2.12 -26.36
N SER A 19 -74.04 -2.79 -27.42
CA SER A 19 -73.93 -2.39 -28.87
C SER A 19 -72.99 -1.21 -29.23
N ASP A 20 -72.25 -1.18 -30.36
CA ASP A 20 -72.44 -1.91 -31.64
C ASP A 20 -71.15 -2.43 -32.36
N ARG A 21 -71.30 -3.06 -33.55
CA ARG A 21 -70.29 -3.75 -34.42
C ARG A 21 -70.00 -2.98 -35.74
N PRO A 22 -69.24 -3.46 -36.77
CA PRO A 22 -68.49 -4.73 -37.01
C PRO A 22 -66.97 -4.52 -37.36
N GLY A 23 -66.13 -5.50 -37.75
CA GLY A 23 -66.32 -6.94 -38.05
C GLY A 23 -64.98 -7.72 -38.16
N ALA A 24 -65.04 -9.05 -38.35
CA ALA A 24 -63.93 -10.03 -38.33
C ALA A 24 -64.13 -11.07 -39.48
N PRO A 25 -63.61 -12.33 -39.48
CA PRO A 25 -62.49 -13.01 -38.79
C PRO A 25 -61.34 -13.33 -39.79
N ARG A 26 -60.37 -14.27 -39.70
CA ARG A 26 -60.05 -15.54 -38.95
C ARG A 26 -58.52 -15.56 -38.68
N GLY A 27 -57.87 -16.53 -38.02
CA GLY A 27 -58.21 -17.84 -37.40
C GLY A 27 -57.23 -18.93 -37.90
N GLY A 28 -56.75 -19.90 -37.13
CA GLY A 28 -57.00 -20.23 -35.72
C GLY A 28 -55.94 -21.20 -35.17
N ALA A 29 -56.14 -21.68 -33.94
CA ALA A 29 -55.25 -22.57 -33.17
C ALA A 29 -56.07 -23.83 -32.75
N PRO A 30 -55.54 -24.82 -31.98
CA PRO A 30 -54.24 -24.94 -31.33
C PRO A 30 -53.40 -26.11 -31.97
N GLU A 31 -52.48 -26.88 -31.38
CA GLU A 31 -52.31 -27.45 -30.03
C GLU A 31 -50.81 -27.65 -29.66
N THR A 32 -50.50 -28.57 -28.73
CA THR A 32 -49.22 -28.69 -27.98
C THR A 32 -48.35 -29.90 -28.37
N ILE A 33 -47.05 -29.84 -28.05
CA ILE A 33 -46.35 -30.81 -27.16
C ILE A 33 -44.89 -30.37 -26.82
N ASP A 34 -44.64 -30.30 -25.51
CA ASP A 34 -43.39 -30.40 -24.71
C ASP A 34 -42.03 -29.77 -25.15
N ARG A 35 -40.97 -30.03 -24.35
CA ARG A 35 -39.78 -29.19 -24.14
C ARG A 35 -38.46 -29.92 -24.43
N SER A 36 -37.42 -29.19 -24.88
CA SER A 36 -36.29 -28.75 -24.00
C SER A 36 -34.91 -28.56 -24.66
N ARG A 37 -34.14 -27.62 -24.06
CA ARG A 37 -32.66 -27.60 -23.87
C ARG A 37 -31.67 -27.53 -25.08
N THR A 38 -31.30 -26.28 -25.38
CA THR A 38 -29.91 -25.73 -25.36
C THR A 38 -28.76 -26.41 -26.14
N ARG A 39 -28.21 -25.68 -27.12
CA ARG A 39 -26.77 -25.47 -27.46
C ARG A 39 -26.69 -24.13 -28.21
N ALA A 40 -25.86 -23.14 -27.84
CA ALA A 40 -24.40 -23.08 -27.87
C ALA A 40 -23.81 -22.96 -29.29
N HIS A 41 -23.43 -21.74 -29.70
CA HIS A 41 -22.65 -21.46 -30.91
C HIS A 41 -21.44 -20.57 -30.59
N ARG A 42 -20.31 -20.87 -31.24
CA ARG A 42 -19.05 -20.11 -31.16
C ARG A 42 -19.00 -19.09 -32.31
N LEU A 43 -18.40 -17.93 -32.10
CA LEU A 43 -17.73 -17.22 -33.20
C LEU A 43 -16.31 -17.80 -33.38
N ALA A 44 -15.85 -17.82 -34.63
CA ALA A 44 -14.49 -18.15 -35.01
C ALA A 44 -13.94 -17.02 -35.92
N MET A 45 -12.62 -16.83 -35.93
CA MET A 45 -12.01 -15.69 -36.62
C MET A 45 -11.87 -15.92 -38.13
N ILE A 46 -11.98 -14.84 -38.90
CA ILE A 46 -11.47 -14.73 -40.28
C ILE A 46 -10.66 -13.44 -40.37
N ALA A 47 -9.44 -13.53 -40.91
CA ALA A 47 -8.56 -12.38 -41.10
C ALA A 47 -8.77 -11.72 -42.48
N PRO A 48 -8.61 -10.39 -42.61
CA PRO A 48 -8.70 -9.72 -43.91
C PRO A 48 -7.43 -9.95 -44.73
N CYS A 49 -7.58 -10.49 -45.93
CA CYS A 49 -6.51 -10.53 -46.93
C CYS A 49 -6.49 -9.22 -47.73
N ALA A 50 -5.33 -8.73 -48.14
CA ALA A 50 -5.20 -7.48 -48.87
C ALA A 50 -5.20 -7.70 -50.39
N CYS A 51 -5.99 -6.91 -51.12
CA CYS A 51 -5.89 -6.74 -52.56
C CYS A 51 -6.15 -5.27 -52.93
N LEU A 52 -5.40 -4.75 -53.91
CA LEU A 52 -5.40 -3.36 -54.32
C LEU A 52 -5.99 -3.20 -55.72
N THR A 53 -6.99 -2.34 -55.86
CA THR A 53 -7.35 -1.70 -57.14
C THR A 53 -7.75 -0.25 -56.87
N SER A 54 -7.15 0.69 -57.61
CA SER A 54 -7.51 2.12 -57.63
C SER A 54 -8.25 2.44 -58.94
N PRO A 55 -8.96 3.57 -59.02
CA PRO A 55 -8.34 4.65 -59.80
C PRO A 55 -8.52 6.07 -59.24
N ALA A 56 -7.42 6.83 -59.31
CA ALA A 56 -7.27 8.23 -59.72
C ALA A 56 -8.28 9.33 -59.29
N GLY A 57 -7.76 10.41 -58.67
CA GLY A 57 -8.40 11.74 -58.71
C GLY A 57 -7.98 12.70 -57.58
N GLY A 58 -7.33 13.82 -57.92
CA GLY A 58 -7.09 14.95 -56.99
C GLY A 58 -5.71 14.96 -56.30
N HIS A 59 -5.06 16.13 -56.27
CA HIS A 59 -3.78 16.37 -55.59
C HIS A 59 -3.90 17.53 -54.60
N THR A 60 -3.59 17.28 -53.33
CA THR A 60 -3.16 18.32 -52.37
C THR A 60 -1.95 17.82 -51.58
N ARG A 61 -1.05 18.73 -51.19
CA ARG A 61 0.24 18.38 -50.56
C ARG A 61 0.03 17.93 -49.11
N ARG A 62 0.18 16.64 -48.81
CA ARG A 62 0.38 16.13 -47.43
C ARG A 62 1.87 15.97 -47.10
N GLY A 63 2.26 16.36 -45.89
CA GLY A 63 3.63 16.26 -45.40
C GLY A 63 4.11 14.81 -45.19
N ARG A 64 5.42 14.58 -45.35
CA ARG A 64 6.06 13.25 -45.21
C ARG A 64 6.29 12.89 -43.73
N ALA A 65 5.24 12.49 -43.01
CA ALA A 65 5.33 12.09 -41.59
C ALA A 65 4.85 10.67 -41.18
N PRO A 66 3.96 9.94 -41.89
CA PRO A 66 3.28 8.78 -41.29
C PRO A 66 4.10 7.47 -41.24
N ARG A 67 5.25 7.38 -41.93
CA ARG A 67 5.98 6.10 -42.07
C ARG A 67 6.87 5.71 -40.88
N LEU A 68 7.45 6.66 -40.14
CA LEU A 68 8.25 6.31 -38.96
C LEU A 68 7.37 5.81 -37.81
N VAL A 69 6.22 6.45 -37.57
CA VAL A 69 5.33 6.10 -36.44
C VAL A 69 4.76 4.68 -36.58
N LEU A 70 4.32 4.27 -37.78
CA LEU A 70 3.88 2.89 -38.00
C LEU A 70 5.01 1.87 -37.83
N LEU A 71 6.25 2.19 -38.25
CA LEU A 71 7.40 1.30 -38.05
C LEU A 71 7.77 1.19 -36.56
N PHE A 72 7.69 2.28 -35.80
CA PHE A 72 7.93 2.29 -34.36
C PHE A 72 6.88 1.45 -33.62
N VAL A 73 5.58 1.66 -33.87
CA VAL A 73 4.49 0.88 -33.28
C VAL A 73 4.60 -0.60 -33.67
N ALA A 74 4.93 -0.91 -34.92
CA ALA A 74 5.16 -2.29 -35.35
C ALA A 74 6.36 -2.94 -34.62
N SER A 75 7.47 -2.21 -34.44
CA SER A 75 8.64 -2.75 -33.74
C SER A 75 8.36 -3.00 -32.24
N VAL A 76 7.61 -2.11 -31.58
CA VAL A 76 7.19 -2.26 -30.17
C VAL A 76 6.25 -3.45 -30.00
N VAL A 77 5.24 -3.62 -30.87
CA VAL A 77 4.32 -4.77 -30.82
C VAL A 77 5.07 -6.09 -31.10
N LEU A 78 6.05 -6.09 -32.00
CA LEU A 78 6.85 -7.28 -32.29
C LEU A 78 7.83 -7.63 -31.16
N HIS A 79 8.40 -6.64 -30.47
CA HIS A 79 9.24 -6.87 -29.28
C HIS A 79 8.42 -7.32 -28.06
N LEU A 80 7.17 -6.87 -27.91
CA LEU A 80 6.27 -7.33 -26.85
C LEU A 80 5.72 -8.75 -27.07
N SER A 81 5.79 -9.28 -28.30
CA SER A 81 5.35 -10.65 -28.64
C SER A 81 6.51 -11.65 -28.77
N LEU A 82 7.75 -11.18 -28.94
CA LEU A 82 8.98 -12.00 -28.94
C LEU A 82 9.73 -11.94 -27.60
N GLY A 83 9.03 -12.22 -26.50
CA GLY A 83 9.74 -12.67 -25.29
C GLY A 83 10.53 -13.95 -25.59
N PRO A 84 11.70 -14.19 -24.98
CA PRO A 84 12.53 -15.34 -25.30
C PRO A 84 11.80 -16.64 -24.95
N GLY A 85 11.23 -17.28 -25.97
CA GLY A 85 10.61 -18.60 -25.94
C GLY A 85 11.62 -19.72 -25.78
N GLY A 86 12.61 -19.53 -24.88
CA GLY A 86 13.56 -20.55 -24.47
C GLY A 86 12.80 -21.65 -23.74
N GLY A 87 12.38 -22.66 -24.49
CA GLY A 87 11.88 -23.91 -23.92
C GLY A 87 13.01 -24.54 -23.11
N ARG A 88 13.04 -24.26 -21.80
CA ARG A 88 13.94 -24.94 -20.86
C ARG A 88 13.78 -26.44 -21.09
N ALA A 89 14.87 -27.09 -21.48
CA ALA A 89 14.90 -28.54 -21.57
C ALA A 89 14.47 -29.09 -20.20
N ARG A 90 13.42 -29.93 -20.19
CA ARG A 90 12.90 -30.52 -18.94
C ARG A 90 14.04 -31.18 -18.20
N ALA A 91 14.20 -30.82 -16.92
CA ALA A 91 15.21 -31.43 -16.08
C ALA A 91 14.96 -32.94 -16.01
N ALA A 92 16.04 -33.73 -16.07
CA ALA A 92 15.95 -35.15 -15.77
C ALA A 92 15.46 -35.32 -14.32
N PRO A 93 14.53 -36.26 -14.06
CA PRO A 93 14.10 -36.53 -12.70
C PRO A 93 15.27 -37.01 -11.84
N VAL A 94 15.22 -36.64 -10.56
CA VAL A 94 16.17 -37.04 -9.52
C VAL A 94 15.38 -37.77 -8.44
N VAL A 95 15.83 -38.96 -8.07
CA VAL A 95 15.27 -39.72 -6.94
C VAL A 95 16.10 -39.41 -5.70
N PHE A 96 15.44 -39.17 -4.58
CA PHE A 96 16.04 -39.12 -3.25
C PHE A 96 15.52 -40.35 -2.50
N GLU A 97 16.43 -41.20 -2.03
CA GLU A 97 16.11 -42.52 -1.47
C GLU A 97 17.01 -42.86 -0.27
N HIS A 98 16.72 -44.00 0.38
CA HIS A 98 17.33 -44.39 1.67
C HIS A 98 17.21 -43.27 2.73
N ALA A 99 15.97 -42.82 2.98
CA ALA A 99 15.67 -41.80 3.97
C ALA A 99 14.51 -42.20 4.90
N THR A 100 14.42 -41.57 6.06
CA THR A 100 13.21 -41.54 6.88
C THR A 100 12.47 -40.25 6.57
N VAL A 101 11.44 -40.30 5.71
CA VAL A 101 10.76 -39.11 5.18
C VAL A 101 9.45 -38.88 5.93
N PHE A 102 9.38 -37.76 6.64
CA PHE A 102 8.14 -37.14 7.07
C PHE A 102 7.62 -36.28 5.91
N THR A 103 6.51 -36.66 5.27
CA THR A 103 5.99 -35.89 4.11
C THR A 103 5.20 -34.66 4.52
N GLY A 104 4.82 -34.54 5.79
CA GLY A 104 3.81 -33.59 6.25
C GLY A 104 2.38 -33.97 5.82
N ALA A 105 2.14 -35.21 5.38
CA ALA A 105 0.80 -35.76 5.17
C ALA A 105 0.16 -36.26 6.48
N THR A 106 0.94 -36.96 7.30
CA THR A 106 0.56 -37.48 8.63
C THR A 106 1.35 -36.81 9.76
N ASP A 107 1.17 -37.26 11.00
CA ASP A 107 1.93 -36.84 12.19
C ASP A 107 3.14 -37.75 12.50
N HIS A 108 3.57 -38.58 11.55
CA HIS A 108 4.70 -39.50 11.67
C HIS A 108 5.43 -39.66 10.33
N PRO A 109 6.63 -40.26 10.30
CA PRO A 109 7.31 -40.55 9.04
C PRO A 109 6.52 -41.57 8.21
N ASP A 110 6.28 -41.26 6.93
CA ASP A 110 5.33 -41.96 6.07
C ASP A 110 5.85 -42.27 4.64
N ALA A 111 7.11 -41.93 4.34
CA ALA A 111 7.79 -42.30 3.10
C ALA A 111 9.28 -42.66 3.31
N SER A 112 9.89 -43.30 2.31
CA SER A 112 11.34 -43.63 2.29
C SER A 112 12.06 -43.19 1.01
N TRP A 113 11.32 -42.75 -0.01
CA TRP A 113 11.86 -42.11 -1.22
C TRP A 113 10.90 -41.02 -1.76
N PHE A 114 11.45 -40.06 -2.50
CA PHE A 114 10.68 -39.08 -3.27
C PHE A 114 11.42 -38.68 -4.55
N VAL A 115 10.68 -38.18 -5.53
CA VAL A 115 11.22 -37.82 -6.85
C VAL A 115 11.05 -36.34 -7.10
N VAL A 116 12.13 -35.66 -7.50
CA VAL A 116 12.16 -34.25 -7.87
C VAL A 116 12.28 -34.11 -9.38
N ARG A 117 11.48 -33.23 -9.99
CA ARG A 117 11.53 -32.89 -11.41
C ARG A 117 11.09 -31.45 -11.65
N ASP A 118 11.82 -30.71 -12.49
CA ASP A 118 11.47 -29.33 -12.87
C ASP A 118 11.19 -28.42 -11.64
N GLY A 119 11.92 -28.68 -10.53
CA GLY A 119 11.82 -28.00 -9.24
C GLY A 119 10.61 -28.36 -8.36
N ARG A 120 9.84 -29.40 -8.73
CA ARG A 120 8.69 -29.91 -7.98
C ARG A 120 8.88 -31.36 -7.54
N ILE A 121 8.16 -31.76 -6.49
CA ILE A 121 7.94 -33.17 -6.19
C ILE A 121 7.07 -33.77 -7.30
N ALA A 122 7.52 -34.86 -7.89
CA ALA A 122 6.84 -35.58 -8.97
C ALA A 122 6.16 -36.87 -8.49
N ASP A 123 6.72 -37.52 -7.46
CA ASP A 123 6.25 -38.77 -6.88
C ASP A 123 6.85 -38.96 -5.48
N VAL A 124 6.25 -39.79 -4.63
CA VAL A 124 6.69 -40.06 -3.25
C VAL A 124 6.12 -41.40 -2.76
N GLY A 125 6.86 -42.14 -1.94
CA GLY A 125 6.38 -43.40 -1.38
C GLY A 125 7.33 -44.07 -0.39
N ALA A 126 6.88 -45.21 0.14
CA ALA A 126 7.62 -46.08 1.04
C ALA A 126 7.94 -47.42 0.39
N GLY A 127 9.03 -48.07 0.82
CA GLY A 127 9.46 -49.37 0.28
C GLY A 127 10.14 -49.24 -1.09
N ASP A 128 9.90 -50.21 -1.98
CA ASP A 128 10.56 -50.30 -3.29
C ASP A 128 10.31 -49.08 -4.19
N LEU A 129 11.36 -48.62 -4.86
CA LEU A 129 11.27 -47.59 -5.89
C LEU A 129 10.56 -48.14 -7.15
N PRO A 130 9.48 -47.50 -7.65
CA PRO A 130 8.79 -47.93 -8.86
C PRO A 130 9.68 -47.95 -10.10
N GLU A 131 9.48 -48.96 -10.96
CA GLU A 131 10.31 -49.21 -12.16
C GLU A 131 10.51 -47.97 -13.05
N ARG A 132 9.46 -47.14 -13.17
CA ARG A 132 9.46 -45.85 -13.90
C ARG A 132 10.55 -44.85 -13.45
N TRP A 133 11.13 -45.04 -12.25
CA TRP A 133 12.14 -44.16 -11.67
C TRP A 133 13.52 -44.82 -11.51
N ARG A 134 13.68 -46.14 -11.68
CA ARG A 134 14.99 -46.81 -11.53
C ARG A 134 16.06 -46.30 -12.52
N ALA A 135 15.65 -45.74 -13.65
CA ALA A 135 16.53 -45.14 -14.65
C ALA A 135 16.79 -43.62 -14.44
N ALA A 136 16.26 -43.02 -13.36
CA ALA A 136 16.51 -41.64 -12.99
C ALA A 136 17.78 -41.52 -12.13
N ARG A 137 18.29 -40.30 -11.91
CA ARG A 137 19.50 -40.08 -11.10
C ARG A 137 19.15 -40.23 -9.62
N ALA A 138 19.68 -41.25 -8.96
CA ALA A 138 19.55 -41.41 -7.51
C ALA A 138 20.41 -40.41 -6.71
N VAL A 139 19.96 -40.14 -5.48
CA VAL A 139 20.66 -39.46 -4.38
C VAL A 139 20.35 -40.26 -3.13
N ASP A 140 21.33 -41.02 -2.68
CA ASP A 140 21.28 -41.74 -1.40
C ASP A 140 21.40 -40.74 -0.24
N LEU A 141 20.45 -40.78 0.70
CA LEU A 141 20.43 -39.92 1.87
C LEU A 141 20.98 -40.60 3.15
N GLY A 142 21.41 -41.86 3.08
CA GLY A 142 22.18 -42.54 4.12
C GLY A 142 21.40 -42.83 5.41
N GLY A 143 20.08 -43.06 5.30
CA GLY A 143 19.16 -43.24 6.43
C GLY A 143 18.78 -41.95 7.16
N ARG A 144 19.22 -40.78 6.69
CA ARG A 144 18.94 -39.49 7.33
C ARG A 144 17.44 -39.13 7.26
N PHE A 145 17.04 -38.29 8.19
CA PHE A 145 15.66 -37.82 8.31
C PHE A 145 15.39 -36.66 7.35
N VAL A 146 14.23 -36.67 6.70
CA VAL A 146 13.80 -35.63 5.76
C VAL A 146 12.43 -35.08 6.17
N ALA A 147 12.29 -33.75 6.16
CA ALA A 147 11.03 -33.05 6.33
C ALA A 147 10.85 -32.00 5.20
N PRO A 148 9.62 -31.51 4.96
CA PRO A 148 9.42 -30.34 4.11
C PRO A 148 10.18 -29.14 4.66
N GLY A 149 10.58 -28.22 3.79
CA GLY A 149 11.26 -27.00 4.20
C GLY A 149 10.45 -26.23 5.23
N PHE A 150 11.09 -25.78 6.32
CA PHE A 150 10.35 -25.17 7.42
C PHE A 150 9.72 -23.85 6.98
N VAL A 151 8.53 -23.58 7.52
CA VAL A 151 7.69 -22.44 7.18
C VAL A 151 7.38 -21.66 8.44
N ASP A 152 7.94 -20.45 8.57
CA ASP A 152 7.48 -19.52 9.58
C ASP A 152 6.36 -18.65 9.01
N ALA A 153 5.16 -18.83 9.54
CA ALA A 153 3.97 -18.09 9.14
C ALA A 153 3.88 -16.67 9.77
N HIS A 154 4.84 -16.26 10.61
CA HIS A 154 4.84 -14.97 11.30
C HIS A 154 6.25 -14.56 11.78
N VAL A 155 6.88 -13.64 11.04
CA VAL A 155 8.17 -13.00 11.41
C VAL A 155 8.17 -11.53 11.06
N HIS A 156 9.09 -10.78 11.65
CA HIS A 156 9.44 -9.41 11.31
C HIS A 156 10.82 -9.41 10.63
N PHE A 157 10.87 -9.96 9.41
CA PHE A 157 12.11 -10.48 8.82
C PHE A 157 13.09 -9.37 8.41
N VAL A 158 12.59 -8.21 7.96
CA VAL A 158 13.44 -7.02 7.76
C VAL A 158 13.98 -6.50 9.08
N ASP A 159 13.18 -6.44 10.15
CA ASP A 159 13.65 -5.94 11.44
C ASP A 159 14.69 -6.86 12.05
N GLY A 160 14.48 -8.18 12.00
CA GLY A 160 15.48 -9.15 12.44
C GLY A 160 16.76 -9.08 11.59
N GLY A 161 16.63 -8.92 10.26
CA GLY A 161 17.79 -8.70 9.39
C GLY A 161 18.52 -7.38 9.64
N LEU A 162 17.83 -6.36 10.16
CA LEU A 162 18.41 -5.11 10.61
C LEU A 162 19.03 -5.26 12.02
N SER A 163 18.43 -6.07 12.89
CA SER A 163 18.93 -6.39 14.23
C SER A 163 20.28 -7.11 14.17
N LEU A 164 20.48 -7.97 13.16
CA LEU A 164 21.78 -8.59 12.81
C LEU A 164 22.86 -7.58 12.38
N LEU A 165 22.49 -6.34 12.05
CA LEU A 165 23.40 -5.24 11.69
C LEU A 165 23.47 -4.15 12.79
N GLN A 166 22.83 -4.38 13.94
CA GLN A 166 22.80 -3.47 15.09
C GLN A 166 23.59 -4.05 16.27
N ILE A 167 24.07 -3.16 17.15
CA ILE A 167 24.74 -3.58 18.39
C ILE A 167 23.69 -4.08 19.40
N ASP A 168 23.86 -5.32 19.83
CA ASP A 168 23.05 -6.01 20.83
C ASP A 168 23.64 -5.78 22.22
N VAL A 169 22.81 -5.42 23.21
CA VAL A 169 23.22 -5.25 24.61
C VAL A 169 22.50 -6.20 25.57
N SER A 170 21.94 -7.30 25.07
CA SER A 170 21.33 -8.37 25.91
C SER A 170 22.27 -8.89 27.01
N ASP A 171 23.57 -8.96 26.72
CA ASP A 171 24.62 -9.42 27.64
C ASP A 171 25.40 -8.27 28.31
N ALA A 172 25.03 -7.02 28.07
CA ALA A 172 25.62 -5.87 28.77
C ALA A 172 25.25 -5.91 30.26
N ARG A 173 26.20 -5.55 31.13
CA ARG A 173 25.99 -5.45 32.58
C ARG A 173 26.58 -4.13 33.06
N GLY A 174 25.75 -3.27 33.63
CA GLY A 174 26.13 -1.92 34.06
C GLY A 174 26.32 -0.91 32.92
N GLU A 175 26.24 0.36 33.29
CA GLU A 175 26.11 1.50 32.37
C GLU A 175 27.34 1.78 31.47
N ASP A 176 28.54 1.31 31.84
CA ASP A 176 29.74 1.45 31.01
C ASP A 176 29.70 0.54 29.77
N ALA A 177 29.07 -0.63 29.86
CA ALA A 177 28.89 -1.52 28.72
C ALA A 177 27.91 -0.92 27.69
N LEU A 178 26.89 -0.18 28.15
CA LEU A 178 26.00 0.59 27.29
C LEU A 178 26.73 1.76 26.60
N ALA A 179 27.65 2.44 27.29
CA ALA A 179 28.48 3.48 26.68
C ALA A 179 29.32 2.93 25.51
N ALA A 180 30.07 1.84 25.74
CA ALA A 180 30.89 1.21 24.72
C ALA A 180 30.06 0.71 23.51
N ALA A 181 28.87 0.15 23.76
CA ALA A 181 27.95 -0.26 22.70
C ALA A 181 27.45 0.92 21.84
N VAL A 182 27.18 2.08 22.46
CA VAL A 182 26.77 3.29 21.73
C VAL A 182 27.96 3.90 20.96
N GLU A 183 29.19 3.88 21.49
CA GLU A 183 30.38 4.27 20.72
C GLU A 183 30.59 3.37 19.49
N GLN A 184 30.43 2.06 19.65
CA GLN A 184 30.56 1.10 18.55
C GLN A 184 29.48 1.32 17.47
N ALA A 185 28.22 1.54 17.87
CA ALA A 185 27.15 1.89 16.94
C ALA A 185 27.38 3.26 16.27
N ALA A 186 27.97 4.21 17.00
CA ALA A 186 28.33 5.54 16.51
C ALA A 186 29.52 5.54 15.54
N ALA A 187 30.31 4.46 15.48
CA ALA A 187 31.35 4.26 14.46
C ALA A 187 30.78 3.77 13.10
N ALA A 188 29.62 3.11 13.10
CA ALA A 188 28.98 2.54 11.90
C ALA A 188 27.45 2.81 11.84
N PRO A 189 27.01 4.09 11.83
CA PRO A 189 25.58 4.46 11.84
C PRO A 189 24.76 3.92 10.66
N LEU A 190 23.51 3.54 10.94
CA LEU A 190 22.56 3.01 9.97
C LEU A 190 22.08 4.10 9.01
N GLY A 191 22.41 3.92 7.72
CA GLY A 191 22.10 4.86 6.64
C GLY A 191 23.30 5.68 6.15
N GLY A 192 24.49 5.51 6.74
CA GLY A 192 25.69 6.27 6.40
C GLY A 192 26.04 7.33 7.45
N PRO A 193 26.97 8.27 7.18
CA PRO A 193 27.56 9.14 8.20
C PRO A 193 26.56 9.93 9.05
N ASP A 194 25.52 10.50 8.42
CA ASP A 194 24.45 11.26 9.09
C ASP A 194 23.27 10.37 9.56
N GLY A 195 23.49 9.05 9.61
CA GLY A 195 22.49 8.04 9.88
C GLY A 195 22.14 7.86 11.36
N TRP A 196 21.24 6.91 11.62
CA TRP A 196 20.79 6.57 12.97
C TRP A 196 21.84 5.76 13.72
N VAL A 197 22.13 6.16 14.95
CA VAL A 197 22.85 5.32 15.91
C VAL A 197 21.80 4.47 16.63
N VAL A 198 21.89 3.14 16.51
CA VAL A 198 20.90 2.22 17.09
C VAL A 198 21.58 1.11 17.88
N VAL A 199 21.12 0.93 19.11
CA VAL A 199 21.52 -0.14 20.04
C VAL A 199 20.23 -0.83 20.51
N ARG A 200 20.23 -2.16 20.66
CA ARG A 200 19.02 -2.95 20.93
C ARG A 200 19.12 -3.93 22.10
N ASN A 201 17.95 -4.31 22.61
CA ASN A 201 17.76 -5.25 23.72
C ASN A 201 18.33 -4.79 25.06
N LEU A 202 18.26 -3.47 25.34
CA LEU A 202 18.63 -2.94 26.64
C LEU A 202 17.75 -3.56 27.75
N GLY A 203 18.39 -4.31 28.64
CA GLY A 203 17.82 -4.73 29.92
C GLY A 203 17.79 -3.58 30.92
N LEU A 204 16.75 -3.50 31.74
CA LEU A 204 16.61 -2.44 32.74
C LEU A 204 17.55 -2.61 33.94
N ASP A 205 18.06 -3.83 34.15
CA ASP A 205 19.13 -4.14 35.09
C ASP A 205 20.44 -3.40 34.77
N VAL A 206 20.65 -3.01 33.50
CA VAL A 206 21.75 -2.13 33.08
C VAL A 206 21.56 -0.70 33.62
N LEU A 207 20.33 -0.30 33.97
CA LEU A 207 19.95 1.00 34.56
C LEU A 207 19.46 0.85 36.02
N ASP A 208 19.93 -0.15 36.77
CA ASP A 208 19.51 -0.45 38.15
C ASP A 208 18.00 -0.74 38.35
N GLY A 209 17.25 -0.93 37.27
CA GLY A 209 15.80 -1.09 37.22
C GLY A 209 15.02 0.15 36.75
N ASP A 210 15.66 1.32 36.67
CA ASP A 210 14.99 2.58 36.31
C ASP A 210 14.64 2.69 34.82
N PRO A 211 13.54 3.38 34.46
CA PRO A 211 13.27 3.75 33.09
C PRO A 211 14.27 4.82 32.56
N PRO A 212 14.59 4.81 31.26
CA PRO A 212 15.50 5.79 30.67
C PRO A 212 14.88 7.19 30.65
N THR A 213 15.71 8.20 30.95
CA THR A 213 15.36 9.62 30.89
C THR A 213 16.47 10.42 30.22
N HIS A 214 16.14 11.56 29.59
CA HIS A 214 17.15 12.44 28.99
C HIS A 214 18.30 12.80 29.94
N ALA A 215 18.03 13.00 31.23
CA ALA A 215 19.06 13.30 32.22
C ALA A 215 20.04 12.11 32.43
N ARG A 216 19.54 10.89 32.65
CA ARG A 216 20.40 9.69 32.81
C ARG A 216 21.11 9.32 31.51
N MET A 217 20.41 9.44 30.39
CA MET A 217 20.86 9.02 29.06
C MET A 217 21.69 10.09 28.33
N ALA A 218 21.87 11.28 28.90
CA ALA A 218 22.61 12.40 28.29
C ALA A 218 24.03 12.01 27.88
N ARG A 219 24.73 11.23 28.70
CA ARG A 219 26.08 10.73 28.39
C ARG A 219 26.10 9.90 27.11
N TYR A 220 25.13 9.00 26.90
CA TYR A 220 25.06 8.17 25.69
C TYR A 220 24.66 8.98 24.45
N ALA A 221 23.72 9.93 24.62
CA ALA A 221 23.34 10.85 23.56
C ALA A 221 24.55 11.67 23.06
N ALA A 222 25.47 12.06 23.95
CA ALA A 222 26.70 12.75 23.56
C ALA A 222 27.66 11.87 22.72
N LEU A 223 27.72 10.56 22.97
CA LEU A 223 28.55 9.61 22.21
C LEU A 223 28.06 9.44 20.75
N ALA A 224 26.75 9.58 20.51
CA ALA A 224 26.19 9.65 19.16
C ALA A 224 26.55 10.97 18.44
N GLY A 225 26.83 12.05 19.18
CA GLY A 225 27.13 13.38 18.65
C GLY A 225 25.90 14.05 18.05
N ALA A 226 26.04 14.68 16.88
CA ALA A 226 24.93 15.35 16.18
C ALA A 226 23.96 14.40 15.45
N ARG A 227 23.94 13.11 15.81
CA ARG A 227 23.15 12.06 15.14
C ARG A 227 22.02 11.57 16.03
N PRO A 228 20.88 11.16 15.46
CA PRO A 228 19.77 10.64 16.24
C PRO A 228 20.14 9.27 16.83
N LEU A 229 20.02 9.15 18.16
CA LEU A 229 20.25 7.91 18.90
C LEU A 229 18.90 7.30 19.29
N LEU A 230 18.71 6.03 18.96
CA LEU A 230 17.58 5.23 19.40
C LEU A 230 18.11 3.98 20.13
N VAL A 231 17.75 3.81 21.41
CA VAL A 231 18.09 2.62 22.20
C VAL A 231 16.83 1.81 22.43
N LEU A 232 16.72 0.65 21.79
CA LEU A 232 15.58 -0.26 21.93
C LEU A 232 15.76 -1.11 23.19
N LEU A 233 14.73 -1.16 24.04
CA LEU A 233 14.71 -2.00 25.22
C LEU A 233 14.31 -3.43 24.86
N LYS A 234 14.66 -4.39 25.72
CA LYS A 234 14.33 -5.81 25.53
C LYS A 234 12.83 -6.01 25.28
N GLY A 235 12.51 -6.76 24.22
CA GLY A 235 11.13 -7.01 23.78
C GLY A 235 10.53 -5.99 22.81
N GLY A 236 11.23 -4.90 22.45
CA GLY A 236 10.84 -4.01 21.34
C GLY A 236 9.58 -3.14 21.55
N HIS A 237 8.88 -3.28 22.67
CA HIS A 237 7.73 -2.43 23.05
C HIS A 237 8.13 -1.06 23.60
N HIS A 238 9.40 -0.85 23.93
CA HIS A 238 9.90 0.38 24.54
C HIS A 238 11.22 0.83 23.88
N ALA A 239 11.40 2.14 23.76
CA ALA A 239 12.64 2.73 23.24
C ALA A 239 13.00 4.03 23.97
N TYR A 240 14.29 4.37 24.03
CA TYR A 240 14.76 5.71 24.34
C TYR A 240 15.23 6.42 23.07
N ALA A 241 14.66 7.58 22.77
CA ALA A 241 15.11 8.51 21.74
C ALA A 241 15.91 9.66 22.39
N SER A 242 17.09 9.99 21.86
CA SER A 242 17.79 11.24 22.25
C SER A 242 17.03 12.49 21.79
N PRO A 243 17.33 13.69 22.32
CA PRO A 243 16.70 14.94 21.83
C PRO A 243 16.87 15.15 20.32
N VAL A 244 18.00 14.73 19.74
CA VAL A 244 18.24 14.75 18.29
C VAL A 244 17.33 13.75 17.56
N ALA A 245 17.05 12.59 18.16
CA ALA A 245 16.09 11.64 17.61
C ALA A 245 14.64 12.12 17.71
N LEU A 246 14.22 12.73 18.83
CA LEU A 246 12.88 13.33 18.96
C LEU A 246 12.66 14.43 17.91
N ALA A 247 13.59 15.38 17.80
CA ALA A 247 13.55 16.42 16.77
C ALA A 247 13.62 15.86 15.35
N ARG A 248 14.21 14.67 15.14
CA ARG A 248 14.26 13.99 13.83
C ARG A 248 12.96 13.21 13.51
N LEU A 249 12.15 12.91 14.52
CA LEU A 249 10.81 12.30 14.43
C LEU A 249 9.69 13.34 14.38
N ASP A 250 10.04 14.64 14.35
CA ASP A 250 9.10 15.76 14.46
C ASP A 250 8.28 15.69 15.77
N LEU A 251 8.92 15.27 16.88
CA LEU A 251 8.36 15.17 18.23
C LEU A 251 8.93 16.25 19.17
N ASP A 252 8.03 16.89 19.92
CA ASP A 252 8.30 17.97 20.87
C ASP A 252 7.42 17.89 22.13
N ARG A 253 7.42 18.95 22.96
CA ARG A 253 6.61 19.04 24.18
C ARG A 253 5.11 18.93 23.93
N ASP A 254 4.60 19.62 22.91
CA ASP A 254 3.17 19.80 22.65
C ASP A 254 2.58 18.67 21.77
N SER A 255 3.45 17.84 21.18
CA SER A 255 3.13 16.60 20.51
C SER A 255 2.24 15.68 21.36
N VAL A 256 1.13 15.22 20.80
CA VAL A 256 0.18 14.33 21.49
C VAL A 256 0.62 12.87 21.43
N ASP A 257 0.22 12.08 22.43
CA ASP A 257 0.48 10.64 22.44
C ASP A 257 -0.23 9.95 21.25
N PRO A 258 0.46 9.04 20.53
CA PRO A 258 -0.17 8.32 19.42
C PRO A 258 -1.21 7.33 19.94
N PRO A 259 -2.29 7.04 19.18
CA PRO A 259 -3.29 6.06 19.60
C PRO A 259 -2.64 4.71 19.93
N PHE A 260 -2.85 4.22 21.15
CA PHE A 260 -2.26 2.99 21.68
C PHE A 260 -0.73 3.00 21.83
N GLY A 261 -0.14 4.17 22.07
CA GLY A 261 1.23 4.34 22.57
C GLY A 261 1.32 5.53 23.54
N THR A 262 2.51 5.81 24.07
CA THR A 262 2.73 6.90 25.03
C THR A 262 4.09 7.56 24.80
N LEU A 263 4.13 8.90 24.88
CA LEU A 263 5.35 9.67 24.97
C LEU A 263 5.65 9.94 26.45
N GLY A 264 6.76 9.41 26.96
CA GLY A 264 7.15 9.57 28.36
C GLY A 264 7.47 11.04 28.69
N ARG A 265 6.96 11.53 29.81
CA ARG A 265 7.04 12.95 30.22
C ARG A 265 7.58 13.13 31.63
N GLY A 266 8.33 14.21 31.84
CA GLY A 266 8.78 14.67 33.15
C GLY A 266 7.67 15.38 33.94
N ALA A 267 7.95 15.71 35.20
CA ALA A 267 7.03 16.48 36.06
C ALA A 267 6.86 17.96 35.61
N ASP A 268 7.72 18.43 34.71
CA ASP A 268 7.66 19.71 34.00
C ASP A 268 6.82 19.65 32.70
N GLY A 269 6.45 18.44 32.25
CA GLY A 269 5.74 18.16 31.01
C GLY A 269 6.64 17.98 29.78
N GLU A 270 7.97 18.12 29.92
CA GLU A 270 8.92 17.88 28.84
C GLU A 270 9.03 16.38 28.52
N LEU A 271 9.38 16.03 27.28
CA LEU A 271 9.60 14.62 26.92
C LEU A 271 10.84 14.06 27.64
N THR A 272 10.78 12.82 28.10
CA THR A 272 11.93 12.13 28.73
C THR A 272 12.79 11.36 27.71
N GLY A 273 12.34 11.26 26.46
CA GLY A 273 12.88 10.37 25.44
C GLY A 273 12.34 8.94 25.50
N LEU A 274 11.63 8.53 26.56
CA LEU A 274 10.98 7.22 26.61
C LEU A 274 9.77 7.19 25.66
N LEU A 275 9.72 6.17 24.80
CA LEU A 275 8.63 5.89 23.87
C LEU A 275 8.06 4.50 24.19
N VAL A 276 6.73 4.37 24.17
CA VAL A 276 6.01 3.11 24.53
C VAL A 276 5.03 2.70 23.43
N ASP A 277 4.96 1.39 23.17
CA ASP A 277 4.10 0.73 22.17
C ASP A 277 4.12 1.46 20.81
N GLU A 278 3.00 2.05 20.38
CA GLU A 278 2.89 2.69 19.06
C GLU A 278 3.86 3.86 18.88
N ALA A 279 4.35 4.49 19.97
CA ALA A 279 5.39 5.52 19.90
C ALA A 279 6.79 4.91 19.64
N ALA A 280 7.14 3.82 20.32
CA ALA A 280 8.42 3.12 20.09
C ALA A 280 8.47 2.55 18.67
N TRP A 281 7.36 1.94 18.24
CA TRP A 281 7.22 1.43 16.88
C TRP A 281 7.26 2.55 15.84
N ASN A 282 6.65 3.72 16.07
CA ASN A 282 6.81 4.88 15.17
C ASN A 282 8.28 5.29 14.97
N ALA A 283 9.09 5.29 16.04
CA ALA A 283 10.52 5.57 15.91
C ALA A 283 11.27 4.50 15.10
N MET A 284 11.02 3.22 15.37
CA MET A 284 11.61 2.11 14.59
C MET A 284 11.18 2.13 13.11
N ARG A 285 9.92 2.49 12.85
CA ARG A 285 9.36 2.72 11.51
C ARG A 285 10.06 3.88 10.78
N ALA A 286 10.45 4.94 11.48
CA ALA A 286 11.24 6.04 10.93
C ALA A 286 12.70 5.65 10.64
N VAL A 287 13.31 4.77 11.46
CA VAL A 287 14.64 4.17 11.17
C VAL A 287 14.57 3.33 9.89
N GLY A 288 13.64 2.36 9.82
CA GLY A 288 13.51 1.44 8.70
C GLY A 288 13.18 2.11 7.36
N SER A 289 12.28 3.11 7.38
CA SER A 289 11.93 3.88 6.18
C SER A 289 13.04 4.82 5.68
N ALA A 290 14.03 5.15 6.51
CA ALA A 290 15.21 5.92 6.13
C ALA A 290 16.35 5.07 5.53
N LEU A 291 16.21 3.74 5.45
CA LEU A 291 17.27 2.86 4.93
C LEU A 291 17.37 2.90 3.40
N ALA A 292 18.59 3.11 2.89
CA ALA A 292 18.89 3.00 1.47
C ALA A 292 18.59 1.58 0.91
N PRO A 293 18.19 1.45 -0.37
CA PRO A 293 17.94 0.18 -1.06
C PRO A 293 18.99 -0.91 -0.80
N GLU A 294 20.26 -0.53 -0.84
CA GLU A 294 21.42 -1.39 -0.68
C GLU A 294 21.58 -1.89 0.77
N THR A 295 21.16 -1.07 1.75
CA THR A 295 21.14 -1.46 3.17
C THR A 295 20.01 -2.45 3.46
N ILE A 296 18.81 -2.21 2.90
CA ILE A 296 17.69 -3.15 2.96
C ILE A 296 18.11 -4.50 2.30
N ALA A 297 18.80 -4.46 1.16
CA ALA A 297 19.29 -5.68 0.52
C ALA A 297 20.30 -6.47 1.40
N ARG A 298 21.26 -5.80 2.06
CA ARG A 298 22.18 -6.45 3.03
C ARG A 298 21.42 -7.05 4.22
N THR A 299 20.48 -6.31 4.80
CA THR A 299 19.56 -6.75 5.86
C THR A 299 18.82 -8.04 5.48
N LEU A 300 18.23 -8.08 4.28
CA LEU A 300 17.47 -9.23 3.79
C LEU A 300 18.35 -10.46 3.50
N LEU A 301 19.61 -10.26 3.10
CA LEU A 301 20.58 -11.34 2.91
C LEU A 301 21.03 -11.93 4.25
N ALA A 302 21.40 -11.09 5.23
CA ALA A 302 21.79 -11.54 6.56
C ALA A 302 20.67 -12.37 7.24
N ALA A 303 19.43 -11.89 7.18
CA ALA A 303 18.27 -12.66 7.67
C ALA A 303 18.07 -13.97 6.89
N GLN A 304 18.25 -13.95 5.57
CA GLN A 304 18.16 -15.14 4.72
C GLN A 304 19.19 -16.20 5.09
N ASP A 305 20.45 -15.84 5.31
CA ASP A 305 21.51 -16.81 5.60
C ASP A 305 21.32 -17.47 6.97
N VAL A 306 20.83 -16.74 7.97
CA VAL A 306 20.39 -17.30 9.27
C VAL A 306 19.18 -18.22 9.09
N ALA A 307 18.16 -17.80 8.35
CA ALA A 307 16.95 -18.59 8.11
C ALA A 307 17.26 -19.90 7.38
N LEU A 308 18.09 -19.84 6.33
CA LEU A 308 18.58 -21.00 5.59
C LEU A 308 19.41 -21.92 6.49
N ARG A 309 20.27 -21.39 7.38
CA ARG A 309 21.02 -22.20 8.34
C ARG A 309 20.08 -23.02 9.26
N TYR A 310 18.93 -22.47 9.64
CA TYR A 310 17.93 -23.16 10.47
C TYR A 310 16.88 -23.95 9.66
N GLY A 311 17.03 -24.08 8.33
CA GLY A 311 16.14 -24.89 7.50
C GLY A 311 14.82 -24.24 7.08
N LEU A 312 14.64 -22.94 7.32
CA LEU A 312 13.51 -22.19 6.76
C LEU A 312 13.66 -22.07 5.25
N THR A 313 12.59 -22.37 4.50
CA THR A 313 12.50 -22.11 3.06
C THR A 313 11.42 -21.10 2.71
N THR A 314 10.43 -20.93 3.60
CA THR A 314 9.33 -19.96 3.44
C THR A 314 9.13 -19.16 4.72
N VAL A 315 8.96 -17.84 4.58
CA VAL A 315 8.61 -16.94 5.69
C VAL A 315 7.43 -16.04 5.31
N ALA A 316 6.74 -15.49 6.31
CA ALA A 316 5.77 -14.40 6.13
C ALA A 316 6.15 -13.19 6.96
N ASP A 317 6.59 -12.16 6.25
CA ASP A 317 7.17 -10.95 6.82
C ASP A 317 6.08 -9.91 7.12
N ASN A 318 6.03 -9.47 8.38
CA ASN A 318 5.13 -8.44 8.88
C ASN A 318 5.66 -7.02 8.67
N THR A 319 6.99 -6.75 8.71
CA THR A 319 7.50 -5.36 8.79
C THR A 319 7.67 -4.73 7.42
N PHE A 320 6.54 -4.36 6.82
CA PHE A 320 6.51 -4.19 5.38
C PHE A 320 5.96 -2.86 4.84
N TYR A 321 6.81 -2.30 3.96
CA TYR A 321 6.62 -1.08 3.17
C TYR A 321 6.84 -1.37 1.68
N PRO A 322 6.37 -0.47 0.77
CA PRO A 322 6.66 -0.57 -0.65
C PRO A 322 8.15 -0.55 -1.03
N SER A 323 9.03 0.03 -0.19
CA SER A 323 10.49 -0.04 -0.35
C SER A 323 11.02 -1.46 -0.13
N HIS A 324 10.67 -2.08 0.99
CA HIS A 324 11.07 -3.46 1.32
C HIS A 324 10.54 -4.44 0.26
N MET A 325 9.31 -4.22 -0.21
CA MET A 325 8.69 -5.02 -1.28
C MET A 325 9.34 -4.84 -2.64
N ALA A 326 9.74 -3.61 -2.98
CA ALA A 326 10.59 -3.37 -4.14
C ALA A 326 11.97 -4.04 -4.03
N GLN A 327 12.47 -4.35 -2.82
CA GLN A 327 13.70 -5.14 -2.66
C GLN A 327 13.48 -6.65 -2.76
N TYR A 328 12.50 -7.26 -2.08
CA TYR A 328 12.24 -8.69 -2.28
C TYR A 328 11.96 -9.01 -3.75
N VAL A 329 11.16 -8.19 -4.45
CA VAL A 329 10.87 -8.41 -5.88
C VAL A 329 12.15 -8.25 -6.73
N ARG A 330 13.02 -7.28 -6.45
CA ARG A 330 14.32 -7.11 -7.15
C ARG A 330 15.32 -8.23 -6.84
N MET A 331 15.42 -8.67 -5.60
CA MET A 331 16.32 -9.76 -5.18
C MET A 331 15.86 -11.11 -5.73
N ALA A 332 14.55 -11.36 -5.80
CA ALA A 332 13.99 -12.58 -6.41
C ALA A 332 14.09 -12.55 -7.94
N ALA A 333 13.93 -11.39 -8.59
CA ALA A 333 14.16 -11.24 -10.03
C ALA A 333 15.64 -11.43 -10.42
N GLY A 334 16.58 -10.97 -9.58
CA GLY A 334 18.03 -11.20 -9.73
C GLY A 334 18.52 -12.56 -9.23
N GLY A 335 17.67 -13.39 -8.63
CA GLY A 335 18.03 -14.70 -8.08
C GLY A 335 18.88 -14.67 -6.79
N ALA A 336 19.07 -13.50 -6.18
CA ALA A 336 19.74 -13.34 -4.89
C ALA A 336 18.86 -13.83 -3.71
N LEU A 337 17.54 -13.60 -3.80
CA LEU A 337 16.59 -14.21 -2.87
C LEU A 337 16.41 -15.69 -3.22
N LYS A 338 16.68 -16.57 -2.25
CA LYS A 338 16.45 -18.01 -2.30
C LYS A 338 15.13 -18.37 -1.61
N LEU A 339 14.86 -17.76 -0.47
CA LEU A 339 13.63 -17.95 0.30
C LEU A 339 12.37 -17.58 -0.49
N ARG A 340 11.23 -18.08 -0.03
CA ARG A 340 9.89 -17.64 -0.44
C ARG A 340 9.30 -16.74 0.64
N VAL A 341 8.73 -15.61 0.24
CA VAL A 341 8.18 -14.63 1.18
C VAL A 341 6.73 -14.28 0.86
N SER A 342 5.88 -14.33 1.89
CA SER A 342 4.48 -13.91 1.85
C SER A 342 4.32 -12.63 2.68
N CYS A 343 4.49 -11.47 2.05
CA CYS A 343 4.55 -10.17 2.72
C CYS A 343 3.17 -9.72 3.21
N ARG A 344 3.10 -9.25 4.47
CA ARG A 344 1.90 -8.69 5.11
C ARG A 344 2.12 -7.17 5.28
N SER A 345 1.19 -6.33 4.84
CA SER A 345 1.36 -4.86 4.93
C SER A 345 1.19 -4.37 6.37
N TYR A 346 2.24 -3.80 6.97
CA TYR A 346 2.16 -3.15 8.28
C TYR A 346 1.50 -1.77 8.20
N GLY A 347 1.84 -1.00 7.15
CA GLY A 347 1.27 0.33 6.94
C GLY A 347 -0.25 0.28 6.84
N LEU A 348 -0.92 1.16 7.60
CA LEU A 348 -2.37 1.30 7.60
C LEU A 348 -2.83 2.27 6.51
N GLU A 349 -1.94 3.18 6.11
CA GLU A 349 -2.07 4.04 4.94
C GLU A 349 -2.39 3.17 3.71
N PRO A 350 -3.53 3.40 3.04
CA PRO A 350 -3.85 2.60 1.87
C PRO A 350 -2.82 2.77 0.74
N ALA A 351 -2.08 3.89 0.72
CA ALA A 351 -0.88 4.16 -0.09
C ALA A 351 0.12 3.00 -0.06
N THR A 352 0.52 2.59 1.15
CA THR A 352 1.40 1.44 1.40
C THR A 352 0.79 0.16 0.83
N ARG A 353 -0.47 -0.12 1.18
CA ARG A 353 -1.20 -1.35 0.84
C ARG A 353 -1.37 -1.54 -0.67
N PHE A 354 -1.83 -0.52 -1.40
CA PHE A 354 -2.01 -0.61 -2.85
C PHE A 354 -0.68 -0.82 -3.58
N THR A 355 0.36 -0.06 -3.19
CA THR A 355 1.66 -0.13 -3.86
C THR A 355 2.32 -1.50 -3.64
N MET A 356 2.34 -1.98 -2.40
CA MET A 356 2.79 -3.34 -2.08
C MET A 356 1.97 -4.42 -2.78
N ARG A 357 0.63 -4.28 -2.83
CA ARG A 357 -0.26 -5.21 -3.53
C ARG A 357 0.05 -5.24 -5.01
N ALA A 358 0.27 -4.09 -5.65
CA ALA A 358 0.60 -4.00 -7.07
C ALA A 358 1.93 -4.71 -7.38
N GLN A 359 2.97 -4.44 -6.56
CA GLN A 359 4.28 -5.10 -6.63
C GLN A 359 4.17 -6.63 -6.44
N GLY A 360 3.42 -7.08 -5.43
CA GLY A 360 3.34 -8.49 -5.03
C GLY A 360 2.28 -9.36 -5.71
N SER A 361 1.38 -8.77 -6.48
CA SER A 361 0.40 -9.51 -7.30
C SER A 361 0.74 -9.50 -8.80
N GLY A 362 1.74 -8.74 -9.23
CA GLY A 362 2.05 -8.56 -10.65
C GLY A 362 1.02 -7.68 -11.38
N LEU A 363 0.40 -6.72 -10.70
CA LEU A 363 -0.58 -5.82 -11.34
C LEU A 363 0.02 -5.04 -12.53
N PHE A 364 1.33 -4.84 -12.52
CA PHE A 364 2.11 -4.17 -13.57
C PHE A 364 3.25 -5.06 -14.14
N GLY A 365 3.19 -6.39 -13.98
CA GLY A 365 4.27 -7.28 -14.43
C GLY A 365 4.05 -8.78 -14.15
N LYS A 366 5.02 -9.64 -14.47
CA LYS A 366 4.92 -11.07 -14.12
C LYS A 366 5.16 -11.27 -12.62
N GLN A 367 4.19 -11.86 -11.92
CA GLN A 367 4.35 -12.25 -10.51
C GLN A 367 5.46 -13.31 -10.36
N ASN A 368 6.37 -13.13 -9.41
CA ASN A 368 7.37 -14.12 -9.06
C ASN A 368 6.81 -15.08 -7.98
N PRO A 369 6.79 -16.42 -8.18
CA PRO A 369 6.25 -17.36 -7.19
C PRO A 369 7.06 -17.49 -5.88
N GLN A 370 8.25 -16.87 -5.80
CA GLN A 370 8.96 -16.70 -4.54
C GLN A 370 8.34 -15.59 -3.67
N VAL A 371 7.94 -14.45 -4.26
CA VAL A 371 7.58 -13.22 -3.51
C VAL A 371 6.18 -12.76 -3.88
N ARG A 372 5.29 -12.68 -2.88
CA ARG A 372 3.90 -12.23 -3.09
C ARG A 372 3.39 -11.35 -1.96
N TYR A 373 2.37 -10.54 -2.29
CA TYR A 373 1.50 -9.93 -1.29
C TYR A 373 0.57 -11.00 -0.72
N PHE A 374 0.56 -11.18 0.60
CA PHE A 374 -0.41 -12.03 1.29
C PHE A 374 -1.69 -11.26 1.59
N GLY A 375 -1.57 -10.08 2.18
CA GLY A 375 -2.67 -9.36 2.79
C GLY A 375 -2.17 -8.26 3.75
N ASP A 376 -3.07 -7.81 4.62
CA ASP A 376 -2.82 -6.68 5.53
C ASP A 376 -2.58 -7.20 6.96
N LYS A 377 -1.66 -6.59 7.72
CA LYS A 377 -1.48 -6.83 9.17
C LYS A 377 -2.30 -5.79 9.95
N TYR A 378 -2.87 -6.21 11.07
CA TYR A 378 -3.66 -5.40 11.99
C TYR A 378 -3.33 -5.77 13.44
N PHE A 379 -3.48 -4.80 14.35
CA PHE A 379 -3.35 -4.99 15.79
C PHE A 379 -4.72 -4.88 16.44
N VAL A 380 -5.20 -5.99 17.01
CA VAL A 380 -6.50 -6.04 17.68
C VAL A 380 -6.35 -5.69 19.16
N ASP A 381 -5.24 -6.03 19.80
CA ASP A 381 -4.88 -5.64 21.18
C ASP A 381 -3.35 -5.63 21.36
N GLY A 382 -2.86 -5.56 22.61
CA GLY A 382 -1.44 -5.44 22.97
C GLY A 382 -0.70 -6.77 23.20
N ALA A 383 0.35 -6.73 24.03
CA ALA A 383 1.14 -7.92 24.41
C ALA A 383 0.44 -8.78 25.48
N LEU A 384 1.08 -9.89 25.85
CA LEU A 384 0.68 -10.79 26.95
C LEU A 384 1.58 -10.63 28.20
N SER A 385 2.67 -9.86 28.08
CA SER A 385 3.85 -9.98 28.94
C SER A 385 4.68 -8.69 28.94
N ASN A 386 4.32 -7.69 29.74
CA ASN A 386 5.07 -6.44 29.90
C ASN A 386 5.89 -6.42 31.19
N ALA A 387 7.09 -7.01 31.16
CA ALA A 387 8.09 -6.87 32.22
C ALA A 387 8.97 -5.62 31.98
N GLY A 388 8.43 -4.42 32.22
CA GLY A 388 9.10 -3.15 31.90
C GLY A 388 8.97 -2.07 32.96
N ALA A 389 9.96 -1.97 33.85
CA ALA A 389 10.25 -0.91 34.84
C ALA A 389 9.18 -0.56 35.90
N GLN A 390 7.89 -0.57 35.57
CA GLN A 390 6.83 -0.03 36.43
C GLN A 390 5.65 -0.98 36.55
N GLY A 391 5.35 -1.40 37.79
CA GLY A 391 4.10 -2.09 38.14
C GLY A 391 2.84 -1.21 38.09
N GLU A 392 2.91 -0.04 37.44
CA GLU A 392 1.85 0.98 37.38
C GLU A 392 1.40 1.32 35.95
N LEU A 393 2.20 1.00 34.91
CA LEU A 393 1.75 1.08 33.52
C LEU A 393 0.96 -0.17 33.14
N ALA A 394 -0.28 -0.24 33.63
CA ALA A 394 -1.23 -1.28 33.28
C ALA A 394 -1.42 -1.36 31.75
N PRO A 395 -1.12 -2.50 31.10
CA PRO A 395 -1.22 -2.61 29.64
C PRO A 395 -2.64 -2.40 29.11
N SER A 396 -2.77 -2.00 27.84
CA SER A 396 -4.05 -1.86 27.11
C SER A 396 -4.76 -3.20 26.79
N GLU A 397 -4.46 -4.24 27.57
CA GLU A 397 -4.59 -5.68 27.29
C GLU A 397 -6.02 -6.21 27.07
N GLU A 398 -7.07 -5.45 27.42
CA GLU A 398 -8.46 -5.93 27.42
C GLU A 398 -9.45 -5.08 26.63
N ILE A 399 -8.98 -4.03 25.94
CA ILE A 399 -9.82 -3.20 25.09
C ILE A 399 -9.40 -3.39 23.62
N PRO A 400 -10.00 -4.36 22.89
CA PRO A 400 -9.65 -4.55 21.51
C PRO A 400 -9.92 -3.29 20.68
N ARG A 401 -8.91 -2.86 19.90
CA ARG A 401 -8.85 -1.61 19.12
C ARG A 401 -10.03 -1.44 18.15
N TYR A 402 -10.65 -2.55 17.72
CA TYR A 402 -11.70 -2.58 16.69
C TYR A 402 -12.96 -3.30 17.15
N THR A 403 -14.12 -2.88 16.65
CA THR A 403 -15.40 -3.55 16.82
C THR A 403 -15.53 -4.78 15.92
N VAL A 404 -16.51 -5.65 16.22
CA VAL A 404 -16.89 -6.80 15.39
C VAL A 404 -17.32 -6.39 13.97
N ALA A 405 -17.85 -5.16 13.81
CA ALA A 405 -18.21 -4.64 12.49
C ALA A 405 -16.97 -4.27 11.67
N GLU A 406 -16.06 -3.50 12.24
CA GLU A 406 -14.83 -3.06 11.54
C GLU A 406 -13.94 -4.25 11.17
N LEU A 407 -13.73 -5.21 12.07
CA LEU A 407 -12.95 -6.43 11.79
C LEU A 407 -13.53 -7.22 10.61
N ARG A 408 -14.87 -7.35 10.55
CA ARG A 408 -15.58 -8.04 9.46
C ARG A 408 -15.44 -7.27 8.15
N ASP A 409 -15.53 -5.95 8.20
CA ASP A 409 -15.44 -5.10 7.01
C ASP A 409 -14.00 -5.05 6.48
N MET A 410 -12.97 -5.07 7.35
CA MET A 410 -11.56 -5.28 6.96
C MET A 410 -11.36 -6.59 6.20
N MET A 411 -11.85 -7.71 6.74
CA MET A 411 -11.79 -9.03 6.08
C MET A 411 -12.50 -9.02 4.71
N LEU A 412 -13.63 -8.31 4.59
CA LEU A 412 -14.33 -8.15 3.31
C LEU A 412 -13.56 -7.26 2.32
N PHE A 413 -12.92 -6.17 2.78
CA PHE A 413 -12.14 -5.28 1.92
C PHE A 413 -10.81 -5.89 1.43
N ALA A 414 -10.26 -6.87 2.14
CA ALA A 414 -9.12 -7.66 1.65
C ALA A 414 -9.44 -8.44 0.36
N GLY A 415 -10.72 -8.74 0.08
CA GLY A 415 -11.17 -9.32 -1.18
C GLY A 415 -10.65 -10.75 -1.38
N PRO A 416 -9.74 -11.02 -2.34
CA PRO A 416 -9.07 -12.31 -2.49
C PRO A 416 -7.83 -12.47 -1.59
N PHE A 417 -7.33 -11.40 -0.98
CA PHE A 417 -6.13 -11.41 -0.12
C PHE A 417 -6.48 -11.78 1.32
N GLY A 418 -5.48 -12.21 2.09
CA GLY A 418 -5.62 -12.58 3.49
C GLY A 418 -5.70 -11.36 4.40
N SER A 419 -5.80 -11.60 5.69
CA SER A 419 -5.64 -10.57 6.72
C SER A 419 -5.08 -11.22 7.99
N ALA A 420 -4.08 -10.59 8.59
CA ALA A 420 -3.41 -11.08 9.78
C ALA A 420 -3.71 -10.16 10.96
N PHE A 421 -4.20 -10.73 12.06
CA PHE A 421 -4.71 -10.01 13.21
C PHE A 421 -3.95 -10.44 14.47
N HIS A 422 -3.07 -9.56 14.96
CA HIS A 422 -2.43 -9.71 16.27
C HIS A 422 -3.49 -9.67 17.36
N THR A 423 -3.62 -10.73 18.16
CA THR A 423 -4.37 -10.72 19.41
C THR A 423 -3.78 -11.68 20.43
N GLN A 424 -3.46 -11.15 21.60
CA GLN A 424 -3.11 -11.91 22.80
C GLN A 424 -4.32 -12.02 23.75
N SER A 425 -5.29 -11.10 23.67
CA SER A 425 -6.46 -11.07 24.56
C SER A 425 -7.57 -12.07 24.18
N ARG A 426 -8.34 -12.51 25.18
CA ARG A 426 -9.54 -13.33 24.94
C ARG A 426 -10.59 -12.56 24.14
N ALA A 427 -10.79 -11.29 24.49
CA ALA A 427 -11.80 -10.42 23.88
C ALA A 427 -11.53 -10.15 22.39
N GLY A 428 -10.26 -9.99 22.00
CA GLY A 428 -9.86 -9.83 20.60
C GLY A 428 -10.13 -11.09 19.78
N ALA A 429 -9.72 -12.25 20.27
CA ALA A 429 -10.03 -13.54 19.67
C ALA A 429 -11.54 -13.81 19.53
N GLU A 430 -12.34 -13.47 20.54
CA GLU A 430 -13.81 -13.61 20.50
C GLU A 430 -14.46 -12.63 19.50
N ARG A 431 -13.97 -11.39 19.40
CA ARG A 431 -14.43 -10.43 18.38
C ARG A 431 -14.08 -10.89 16.96
N LEU A 432 -12.87 -11.44 16.74
CA LEU A 432 -12.47 -12.00 15.44
C LEU A 432 -13.33 -13.19 15.03
N ALA A 433 -13.60 -14.13 15.93
CA ALA A 433 -14.50 -15.26 15.66
C ALA A 433 -15.91 -14.77 15.26
N ALA A 434 -16.47 -13.82 16.02
CA ALA A 434 -17.78 -13.24 15.76
C ALA A 434 -17.85 -12.41 14.46
N ALA A 435 -16.75 -11.73 14.10
CA ALA A 435 -16.65 -10.97 12.86
C ALA A 435 -16.57 -11.89 11.63
N ARG A 436 -15.78 -12.96 11.73
CA ARG A 436 -15.42 -13.85 10.64
C ARG A 436 -16.50 -14.88 10.31
N ALA A 437 -17.16 -15.46 11.32
CA ALA A 437 -18.18 -16.50 11.13
C ALA A 437 -19.31 -16.14 10.14
N PRO A 438 -20.00 -14.97 10.22
CA PRO A 438 -21.07 -14.62 9.28
C PRO A 438 -20.59 -14.39 7.83
N ILE A 439 -19.27 -14.33 7.59
CA ILE A 439 -18.68 -14.18 6.26
C ILE A 439 -17.83 -15.41 5.84
N VAL A 440 -17.91 -16.54 6.56
CA VAL A 440 -17.16 -17.78 6.25
C VAL A 440 -17.27 -18.19 4.78
N ALA A 441 -18.50 -18.31 4.27
CA ALA A 441 -18.75 -18.66 2.86
C ALA A 441 -18.37 -17.56 1.86
N ARG A 442 -18.45 -16.27 2.23
CA ARG A 442 -18.13 -15.13 1.34
C ARG A 442 -16.63 -14.98 1.08
N ARG A 443 -15.80 -15.43 2.03
CA ARG A 443 -14.34 -15.48 1.94
C ARG A 443 -13.82 -16.83 1.42
N SER A 444 -14.70 -17.75 1.03
CA SER A 444 -14.29 -19.03 0.45
C SER A 444 -13.54 -18.80 -0.87
N GLY A 445 -12.33 -19.35 -0.99
CA GLY A 445 -11.45 -19.12 -2.13
C GLY A 445 -10.55 -17.87 -2.05
N ALA A 446 -10.66 -17.06 -0.99
CA ALA A 446 -9.64 -16.05 -0.66
C ALA A 446 -8.44 -16.70 0.07
N LEU A 447 -7.32 -15.98 0.18
CA LEU A 447 -6.25 -16.33 1.11
C LEU A 447 -6.74 -16.25 2.58
N PRO A 448 -6.13 -17.02 3.51
CA PRO A 448 -6.63 -17.12 4.89
C PRO A 448 -6.75 -15.80 5.65
N ASP A 449 -7.74 -15.75 6.54
CA ASP A 449 -7.76 -14.83 7.66
C ASP A 449 -7.08 -15.51 8.85
N VAL A 450 -6.07 -14.85 9.40
CA VAL A 450 -5.15 -15.41 10.38
C VAL A 450 -5.25 -14.62 11.69
N LEU A 451 -5.49 -15.33 12.78
CA LEU A 451 -5.34 -14.83 14.14
C LEU A 451 -3.92 -15.16 14.59
N ASP A 452 -3.10 -14.16 14.85
CA ASP A 452 -1.71 -14.37 15.27
C ASP A 452 -1.58 -14.47 16.82
N HIS A 453 -0.60 -15.23 17.29
CA HIS A 453 -0.20 -15.48 18.70
C HIS A 453 -1.21 -16.26 19.56
N CYS A 454 -2.49 -15.83 19.61
CA CYS A 454 -3.59 -16.51 20.31
C CYS A 454 -3.43 -16.71 21.83
N GLY A 455 -2.76 -15.78 22.53
CA GLY A 455 -2.33 -15.91 23.93
C GLY A 455 -3.39 -16.41 24.92
N ARG A 456 -4.61 -15.85 24.90
CA ARG A 456 -5.71 -16.22 25.81
C ARG A 456 -6.87 -16.95 25.11
N CYS A 457 -6.56 -17.73 24.07
CA CYS A 457 -7.56 -18.44 23.24
C CYS A 457 -8.20 -19.71 23.85
N GLY A 458 -7.75 -20.20 25.01
CA GLY A 458 -8.25 -21.45 25.59
C GLY A 458 -9.60 -21.31 26.32
N GLY A 459 -10.36 -22.41 26.40
CA GLY A 459 -11.56 -22.54 27.23
C GLY A 459 -12.80 -21.80 26.72
N GLY A 460 -13.94 -22.10 27.34
CA GLY A 460 -15.23 -21.47 27.03
C GLY A 460 -15.73 -21.68 25.60
N GLY A 461 -15.32 -22.76 24.94
CA GLY A 461 -15.67 -23.08 23.55
C GLY A 461 -15.04 -22.15 22.49
N LEU A 462 -14.00 -21.40 22.85
CA LEU A 462 -13.36 -20.43 21.95
C LEU A 462 -12.58 -21.11 20.80
N PRO A 463 -11.76 -22.15 21.02
CA PRO A 463 -11.09 -22.86 19.93
C PRO A 463 -12.07 -23.39 18.88
N GLU A 464 -13.21 -23.93 19.32
CA GLU A 464 -14.28 -24.40 18.45
C GLU A 464 -14.96 -23.25 17.69
N ARG A 465 -15.10 -22.05 18.29
CA ARG A 465 -15.58 -20.85 17.57
C ARG A 465 -14.58 -20.39 16.50
N LEU A 466 -13.28 -20.41 16.78
CA LEU A 466 -12.23 -20.06 15.82
C LEU A 466 -12.23 -21.03 14.62
N LEU A 467 -12.34 -22.33 14.89
CA LEU A 467 -12.44 -23.38 13.86
C LEU A 467 -13.68 -23.19 12.98
N ASN A 468 -14.86 -23.04 13.59
CA ASN A 468 -16.13 -22.85 12.86
C ASN A 468 -16.21 -21.53 12.09
N ALA A 469 -15.43 -20.51 12.50
CA ALA A 469 -15.30 -19.26 11.74
C ALA A 469 -14.39 -19.40 10.50
N GLY A 470 -13.62 -20.49 10.38
CA GLY A 470 -12.64 -20.69 9.31
C GLY A 470 -11.40 -19.80 9.45
N LEU A 471 -11.05 -19.39 10.68
CA LEU A 471 -9.78 -18.71 10.95
C LEU A 471 -8.64 -19.71 10.96
N LYS A 472 -7.48 -19.31 10.42
CA LYS A 472 -6.20 -19.95 10.73
C LYS A 472 -5.55 -19.23 11.91
N VAL A 473 -4.66 -19.93 12.60
CA VAL A 473 -4.04 -19.43 13.85
C VAL A 473 -2.53 -19.60 13.77
N THR A 474 -1.75 -18.61 14.21
CA THR A 474 -0.34 -18.80 14.59
C THR A 474 -0.21 -18.84 16.11
N VAL A 475 0.79 -19.57 16.60
CA VAL A 475 1.13 -19.66 18.01
C VAL A 475 2.64 -19.54 18.18
N LEU A 476 3.06 -18.98 19.32
CA LEU A 476 4.46 -18.75 19.67
C LEU A 476 4.84 -19.61 20.88
N PRO A 477 5.30 -20.87 20.70
CA PRO A 477 5.73 -21.72 21.81
C PRO A 477 6.89 -21.14 22.61
N GLY A 478 7.75 -20.31 22.00
CA GLY A 478 8.83 -19.60 22.71
C GLY A 478 8.32 -18.75 23.88
N GLN A 479 7.10 -18.22 23.81
CA GLN A 479 6.47 -17.46 24.89
C GLN A 479 6.13 -18.33 26.13
N LEU A 480 6.30 -19.65 26.05
CA LEU A 480 6.29 -20.50 27.24
C LEU A 480 7.44 -20.16 28.19
N HIS A 481 8.59 -19.68 27.72
CA HIS A 481 9.69 -19.27 28.61
C HIS A 481 9.26 -18.15 29.57
N ASP A 482 8.38 -17.25 29.14
CA ASP A 482 7.80 -16.17 29.95
C ASP A 482 6.62 -16.64 30.82
N LEU A 483 6.12 -17.87 30.64
CA LEU A 483 4.90 -18.37 31.30
C LEU A 483 4.92 -18.21 32.84
N PRO A 484 6.02 -18.46 33.58
CA PRO A 484 6.05 -18.25 35.02
C PRO A 484 5.83 -16.79 35.42
N HIS A 485 6.36 -15.84 34.63
CA HIS A 485 6.14 -14.41 34.82
C HIS A 485 4.71 -14.00 34.43
N ILE A 486 4.23 -14.45 33.27
CA ILE A 486 2.85 -14.21 32.79
C ILE A 486 1.83 -14.72 33.81
N LEU A 487 2.05 -15.90 34.39
CA LEU A 487 1.17 -16.45 35.43
C LEU A 487 1.24 -15.63 36.72
N ALA A 488 2.42 -15.10 37.11
CA ALA A 488 2.55 -14.25 38.28
C ALA A 488 1.84 -12.89 38.12
N THR A 489 1.94 -12.25 36.95
CA THR A 489 1.31 -10.94 36.68
C THR A 489 -0.18 -11.05 36.31
N THR A 490 -0.60 -12.11 35.62
CA THR A 490 -2.01 -12.34 35.21
C THR A 490 -2.84 -13.05 36.30
N ALA A 491 -2.23 -13.46 37.43
CA ALA A 491 -2.80 -14.35 38.46
C ALA A 491 -4.22 -14.00 38.96
N ALA A 492 -4.61 -12.72 38.92
CA ALA A 492 -5.90 -12.25 39.42
C ALA A 492 -7.12 -12.67 38.57
N LYS A 493 -6.94 -13.08 37.30
CA LYS A 493 -8.05 -13.20 36.32
C LYS A 493 -8.61 -14.62 36.15
N GLN A 494 -9.35 -15.03 37.18
CA GLN A 494 -10.54 -15.91 37.11
C GLN A 494 -10.50 -17.13 36.13
N GLY A 495 -9.39 -17.87 36.09
CA GLY A 495 -9.34 -19.20 35.48
C GLY A 495 -9.22 -19.23 33.95
N GLU A 496 -8.76 -18.15 33.30
CA GLU A 496 -8.46 -18.18 31.87
C GLU A 496 -7.29 -19.12 31.50
N LYS A 497 -7.38 -19.76 30.33
CA LYS A 497 -6.32 -20.65 29.81
C LYS A 497 -5.36 -19.89 28.89
N VAL A 498 -4.31 -19.35 29.51
CA VAL A 498 -3.19 -18.67 28.84
C VAL A 498 -2.26 -19.70 28.16
N LEU A 499 -1.77 -19.41 26.94
CA LEU A 499 -0.90 -20.26 26.10
C LEU A 499 -1.38 -21.72 25.99
N ALA A 500 -2.67 -21.89 25.67
CA ALA A 500 -3.39 -23.17 25.70
C ALA A 500 -3.08 -24.13 24.53
N LEU A 501 -1.82 -24.22 24.08
CA LEU A 501 -1.36 -24.96 22.88
C LEU A 501 -2.05 -26.33 22.72
N ARG A 502 -1.85 -27.27 23.65
CA ARG A 502 -2.48 -28.61 23.64
C ARG A 502 -3.98 -28.62 23.32
N GLU A 503 -4.73 -27.61 23.76
CA GLU A 503 -6.18 -27.52 23.51
C GLU A 503 -6.49 -27.11 22.07
N LEU A 504 -5.76 -26.14 21.52
CA LEU A 504 -5.91 -25.67 20.13
C LEU A 504 -5.61 -26.80 19.14
N PHE A 505 -4.54 -27.56 19.38
CA PHE A 505 -4.16 -28.71 18.56
C PHE A 505 -5.20 -29.85 18.67
N ARG A 506 -5.68 -30.17 19.89
CA ARG A 506 -6.68 -31.22 20.13
C ARG A 506 -8.03 -30.94 19.47
N VAL A 507 -8.42 -29.67 19.33
CA VAL A 507 -9.67 -29.27 18.65
C VAL A 507 -9.56 -29.36 17.12
N GLY A 508 -8.36 -29.61 16.57
CA GLY A 508 -8.14 -29.67 15.12
C GLY A 508 -8.01 -28.29 14.47
N LEU A 509 -7.55 -27.29 15.22
CA LEU A 509 -7.39 -25.91 14.74
C LEU A 509 -6.24 -25.74 13.72
N GLU A 510 -5.36 -26.76 13.61
CA GLU A 510 -4.17 -26.77 12.75
C GLU A 510 -3.32 -25.49 12.87
N PRO A 511 -2.89 -25.10 14.09
CA PRO A 511 -2.14 -23.85 14.28
C PRO A 511 -0.72 -23.96 13.72
N ALA A 512 -0.26 -22.88 13.08
CA ALA A 512 1.13 -22.73 12.67
C ALA A 512 2.01 -22.39 13.89
N ILE A 513 3.14 -23.05 14.03
CA ILE A 513 4.18 -22.66 15.01
C ILE A 513 5.06 -21.61 14.35
N THR A 514 5.27 -20.49 15.05
CA THR A 514 5.98 -19.31 14.52
C THR A 514 6.91 -18.71 15.57
N SER A 515 8.00 -18.08 15.13
CA SER A 515 9.01 -17.47 16.01
C SER A 515 8.71 -16.02 16.39
N ASP A 516 7.97 -15.27 15.57
CA ASP A 516 7.77 -13.82 15.73
C ASP A 516 9.10 -13.03 15.80
N TRP A 517 10.17 -13.57 15.20
CA TRP A 517 11.52 -13.00 15.28
C TRP A 517 11.59 -11.62 14.62
N PRO A 518 12.20 -10.59 15.27
CA PRO A 518 13.02 -10.68 16.49
C PRO A 518 12.28 -10.36 17.81
N TYR A 519 10.97 -10.12 17.80
CA TYR A 519 10.23 -9.64 18.98
C TYR A 519 9.68 -10.76 19.86
N GLY A 520 9.30 -11.89 19.27
CA GLY A 520 9.01 -13.11 20.00
C GLY A 520 10.22 -13.56 20.80
N ALA A 521 9.98 -13.94 22.06
CA ALA A 521 10.97 -14.19 23.12
C ALA A 521 12.35 -14.61 22.59
N GLU A 522 13.30 -13.67 22.59
CA GLU A 522 14.68 -13.94 22.17
C GLU A 522 15.30 -14.98 23.09
N VAL A 523 15.32 -16.22 22.61
CA VAL A 523 16.04 -17.34 23.20
C VAL A 523 17.55 -17.28 22.91
N SER A 524 18.11 -16.09 23.11
CA SER A 524 19.50 -15.93 23.52
C SER A 524 19.70 -16.77 24.79
N TYR A 525 20.71 -17.63 24.77
CA TYR A 525 20.90 -18.70 25.76
C TYR A 525 22.15 -18.50 26.63
N PRO A 526 22.30 -17.38 27.37
CA PRO A 526 23.53 -17.08 28.12
C PRO A 526 23.80 -18.11 29.24
N ASP A 527 22.75 -18.70 29.81
CA ASP A 527 22.84 -19.70 30.89
C ASP A 527 23.06 -21.15 30.39
N VAL A 528 23.18 -21.37 29.07
CA VAL A 528 23.54 -22.71 28.54
C VAL A 528 25.06 -22.89 28.66
N PRO A 529 25.56 -23.96 29.34
CA PRO A 529 26.98 -24.13 29.64
C PRO A 529 27.95 -24.10 28.45
N ASP A 530 27.44 -24.30 27.23
CA ASP A 530 28.21 -24.34 25.99
C ASP A 530 28.28 -22.97 25.25
N GLY A 531 27.75 -21.89 25.85
CA GLY A 531 27.79 -20.52 25.28
C GLY A 531 26.99 -20.35 23.98
N LEU A 532 25.89 -21.10 23.84
CA LEU A 532 25.32 -21.47 22.55
C LEU A 532 24.19 -20.51 22.11
N THR A 533 24.53 -19.26 21.81
CA THR A 533 23.57 -18.25 21.33
C THR A 533 22.89 -18.70 20.02
N ARG A 534 21.56 -18.84 20.05
CA ARG A 534 20.71 -19.09 18.87
C ARG A 534 19.64 -18.03 18.80
N LEU A 535 19.22 -17.68 17.59
CA LEU A 535 18.16 -16.71 17.38
C LEU A 535 16.80 -17.41 17.44
N GLY A 536 15.77 -16.73 17.98
CA GLY A 536 14.41 -17.26 18.11
C GLY A 536 13.78 -17.76 16.79
N LEU A 537 14.32 -17.30 15.66
CA LEU A 537 14.02 -17.76 14.30
C LEU A 537 14.21 -19.27 14.07
N ALA A 538 14.96 -19.99 14.91
CA ALA A 538 15.25 -21.41 14.75
C ALA A 538 13.99 -22.30 14.98
N PRO A 539 13.39 -22.92 13.94
CA PRO A 539 12.08 -23.59 14.08
C PRO A 539 12.12 -24.77 15.05
N LEU A 540 13.24 -25.51 15.07
CA LEU A 540 13.41 -26.65 15.96
C LEU A 540 13.56 -26.27 17.44
N ALA A 541 13.89 -25.02 17.77
CA ALA A 541 13.80 -24.52 19.15
C ALA A 541 12.34 -24.31 19.60
N SER A 542 11.49 -23.79 18.70
CA SER A 542 10.04 -23.70 18.94
C SER A 542 9.39 -25.09 19.03
N VAL A 543 9.86 -26.07 18.25
CA VAL A 543 9.46 -27.49 18.39
C VAL A 543 9.92 -28.07 19.73
N ALA A 544 11.17 -27.81 20.15
CA ALA A 544 11.74 -28.29 21.41
C ALA A 544 10.88 -27.88 22.61
N VAL A 545 10.55 -26.60 22.75
CA VAL A 545 9.73 -26.08 23.86
C VAL A 545 8.28 -26.54 23.76
N ALA A 546 7.71 -26.65 22.55
CA ALA A 546 6.34 -27.11 22.33
C ALA A 546 6.11 -28.58 22.73
N VAL A 547 7.13 -29.43 22.62
CA VAL A 547 7.05 -30.86 22.97
C VAL A 547 7.53 -31.12 24.40
N SER A 548 8.64 -30.52 24.82
CA SER A 548 9.23 -30.77 26.15
C SER A 548 8.54 -30.00 27.28
N GLY A 549 8.11 -28.75 27.02
CA GLY A 549 7.77 -27.80 28.09
C GLY A 549 8.96 -27.46 29.00
N ALA A 550 10.19 -27.60 28.49
CA ALA A 550 11.43 -27.42 29.24
C ALA A 550 12.40 -26.45 28.53
N GLY A 551 13.33 -25.89 29.29
CA GLY A 551 14.39 -25.01 28.81
C GLY A 551 15.50 -25.74 28.02
N PRO A 552 16.45 -24.98 27.44
CA PRO A 552 17.62 -25.50 26.69
C PRO A 552 18.67 -26.20 27.56
N ASP A 553 18.52 -26.05 28.88
CA ASP A 553 19.23 -26.70 29.97
C ASP A 553 18.50 -27.97 30.47
N GLY A 554 17.34 -28.30 29.89
CA GLY A 554 16.48 -29.41 30.28
C GLY A 554 15.61 -29.16 31.50
N ARG A 555 15.61 -27.97 32.11
CA ARG A 555 14.77 -27.68 33.28
C ARG A 555 13.29 -27.49 32.86
N PRO A 556 12.32 -28.20 33.46
CA PRO A 556 10.90 -27.98 33.17
C PRO A 556 10.46 -26.55 33.48
N ILE A 557 9.69 -25.95 32.58
CA ILE A 557 9.11 -24.62 32.75
C ILE A 557 7.82 -24.75 33.59
N PRO A 558 7.70 -24.05 34.74
CA PRO A 558 6.50 -24.12 35.57
C PRO A 558 5.21 -23.76 34.79
N GLY A 559 4.24 -24.69 34.76
CA GLY A 559 2.97 -24.55 34.05
C GLY A 559 2.98 -25.04 32.60
N ALA A 560 4.12 -25.42 32.02
CA ALA A 560 4.16 -25.90 30.63
C ALA A 560 3.68 -27.36 30.47
N GLU A 561 3.68 -28.16 31.54
CA GLU A 561 3.29 -29.58 31.56
C GLU A 561 1.85 -29.86 31.06
N THR A 562 0.96 -28.88 31.22
CA THR A 562 -0.43 -28.92 30.74
C THR A 562 -0.59 -28.47 29.28
N ARG A 563 0.47 -27.95 28.65
CA ARG A 563 0.43 -27.21 27.38
C ARG A 563 1.13 -27.90 26.21
N THR A 564 2.04 -28.86 26.45
CA THR A 564 2.83 -29.50 25.37
C THR A 564 2.02 -30.33 24.36
N VAL A 565 2.58 -30.52 23.16
CA VAL A 565 2.01 -31.25 22.01
C VAL A 565 2.91 -32.42 21.56
N THR A 566 2.47 -33.27 20.62
CA THR A 566 3.31 -34.35 20.08
C THR A 566 4.37 -33.85 19.10
N MET A 567 5.43 -34.65 18.87
CA MET A 567 6.48 -34.32 17.88
C MET A 567 5.91 -34.09 16.48
N GLY A 568 5.03 -35.00 16.02
CA GLY A 568 4.34 -34.88 14.75
C GLY A 568 3.48 -33.62 14.62
N GLN A 569 2.72 -33.31 15.68
CA GLN A 569 1.94 -32.07 15.76
C GLN A 569 2.84 -30.83 15.64
N ALA A 570 3.96 -30.78 16.36
CA ALA A 570 4.88 -29.65 16.30
C ALA A 570 5.57 -29.52 14.93
N LEU A 571 5.98 -30.64 14.32
CA LEU A 571 6.55 -30.66 12.97
C LEU A 571 5.54 -30.23 11.89
N LEU A 572 4.28 -30.66 11.97
CA LEU A 572 3.20 -30.14 11.12
C LEU A 572 3.03 -28.62 11.32
N GLY A 573 3.10 -28.15 12.57
CA GLY A 573 3.07 -26.73 12.95
C GLY A 573 4.10 -25.87 12.21
N VAL A 574 5.34 -26.33 12.10
CA VAL A 574 6.45 -25.63 11.38
C VAL A 574 6.58 -26.02 9.90
N THR A 575 5.64 -26.79 9.33
CA THR A 575 5.67 -27.20 7.91
C THR A 575 4.31 -27.04 7.24
N ALA A 576 3.48 -28.08 7.25
CA ALA A 576 2.22 -28.16 6.51
C ALA A 576 1.16 -27.16 7.02
N TRP A 577 1.12 -26.90 8.33
CA TRP A 577 0.19 -25.94 8.94
C TRP A 577 0.70 -24.50 8.85
N GLY A 578 2.02 -24.29 8.94
CA GLY A 578 2.65 -23.02 8.55
C GLY A 578 2.31 -22.63 7.10
N ALA A 579 2.49 -23.55 6.16
CA ALA A 579 2.10 -23.36 4.76
C ALA A 579 0.59 -23.11 4.58
N ALA A 580 -0.26 -23.82 5.35
CA ALA A 580 -1.71 -23.65 5.30
C ALA A 580 -2.18 -22.29 5.86
N ALA A 581 -1.58 -21.80 6.95
CA ALA A 581 -1.86 -20.47 7.50
C ALA A 581 -1.54 -19.34 6.50
N LEU A 582 -0.54 -19.56 5.64
CA LEU A 582 -0.22 -18.64 4.54
C LEU A 582 -1.05 -18.87 3.28
N GLY A 583 -1.78 -19.99 3.14
CA GLY A 583 -2.35 -20.38 1.85
C GLY A 583 -1.26 -20.60 0.78
N ARG A 584 -0.24 -21.40 1.12
CA ARG A 584 0.77 -21.96 0.21
C ARG A 584 0.55 -23.47 0.05
N ALA A 585 -0.44 -23.87 -0.74
CA ALA A 585 -0.65 -25.29 -1.08
C ALA A 585 0.51 -25.91 -1.90
N ASP A 586 1.48 -25.09 -2.31
CA ASP A 586 2.65 -25.46 -3.09
C ASP A 586 3.94 -25.67 -2.26
N VAL A 587 3.93 -25.52 -0.93
CA VAL A 587 5.09 -25.74 -0.04
C VAL A 587 4.67 -26.46 1.25
N GLY A 588 5.63 -26.78 2.14
CA GLY A 588 5.35 -27.34 3.47
C GLY A 588 4.88 -28.79 3.48
N ARG A 589 4.85 -29.48 2.32
CA ARG A 589 4.62 -30.92 2.17
C ARG A 589 5.50 -31.49 1.06
N ILE A 590 5.98 -32.72 1.24
CA ILE A 590 6.64 -33.52 0.19
C ILE A 590 5.54 -34.36 -0.48
N ALA A 591 4.85 -33.77 -1.47
CA ALA A 591 3.69 -34.39 -2.11
C ALA A 591 3.63 -34.01 -3.61
N PRO A 592 3.13 -34.89 -4.51
CA PRO A 592 3.18 -34.65 -5.95
C PRO A 592 2.55 -33.30 -6.35
N GLY A 593 3.36 -32.46 -6.99
CA GLY A 593 3.00 -31.10 -7.40
C GLY A 593 3.50 -29.98 -6.50
N THR A 594 3.93 -30.23 -5.25
CA THR A 594 4.55 -29.18 -4.40
C THR A 594 5.95 -28.81 -4.92
N MET A 595 6.47 -27.67 -4.48
CA MET A 595 7.89 -27.32 -4.66
C MET A 595 8.76 -28.36 -3.96
N ALA A 596 9.90 -28.69 -4.55
CA ALA A 596 10.92 -29.52 -3.93
C ALA A 596 11.73 -28.71 -2.91
N ASP A 597 11.05 -28.28 -1.85
CA ASP A 597 11.59 -27.56 -0.71
C ASP A 597 11.63 -28.51 0.50
N PHE A 598 12.82 -28.90 0.94
CA PHE A 598 13.00 -29.89 2.00
C PHE A 598 14.30 -29.66 2.78
N VAL A 599 14.33 -30.19 4.00
CA VAL A 599 15.50 -30.21 4.88
C VAL A 599 15.92 -31.66 5.14
N VAL A 600 17.23 -31.88 5.24
CA VAL A 600 17.81 -33.16 5.66
C VAL A 600 18.44 -32.94 7.04
N LEU A 601 17.97 -33.66 8.04
CA LEU A 601 18.47 -33.59 9.43
C LEU A 601 19.41 -34.77 9.70
N PRO A 602 20.52 -34.57 10.43
CA PRO A 602 21.47 -35.64 10.74
C PRO A 602 20.90 -36.72 11.69
N ARG A 603 19.79 -36.43 12.38
CA ARG A 603 19.04 -37.35 13.26
C ARG A 603 17.54 -37.10 13.15
N SER A 604 16.73 -38.14 13.38
CA SER A 604 15.27 -38.04 13.42
C SER A 604 14.79 -37.30 14.67
N PRO A 605 13.92 -36.28 14.56
CA PRO A 605 13.29 -35.62 15.71
C PRO A 605 12.42 -36.56 16.56
N PHE A 606 12.01 -37.71 16.02
CA PHE A 606 11.23 -38.73 16.73
C PHE A 606 12.10 -39.68 17.58
N GLU A 607 13.43 -39.63 17.44
CA GLU A 607 14.38 -40.58 18.06
C GLU A 607 15.35 -39.92 19.05
N VAL A 608 15.26 -38.60 19.21
CA VAL A 608 16.09 -37.81 20.14
C VAL A 608 15.24 -37.28 21.30
N ASP A 609 15.91 -36.94 22.41
CA ASP A 609 15.29 -36.12 23.45
C ASP A 609 14.79 -34.80 22.84
N PRO A 610 13.53 -34.38 23.06
CA PRO A 610 13.02 -33.10 22.53
C PRO A 610 13.84 -31.87 22.92
N VAL A 611 14.56 -31.89 24.06
CA VAL A 611 15.49 -30.81 24.46
C VAL A 611 16.72 -30.76 23.53
N ALA A 612 17.13 -31.87 22.94
CA ALA A 612 18.23 -31.87 21.97
C ALA A 612 17.90 -31.10 20.67
N LEU A 613 16.61 -30.89 20.37
CA LEU A 613 16.17 -30.12 19.18
C LEU A 613 16.52 -28.63 19.26
N TYR A 614 16.73 -28.08 20.47
CA TYR A 614 17.30 -26.74 20.63
C TYR A 614 18.70 -26.60 19.98
N ARG A 615 19.39 -27.71 19.69
CA ARG A 615 20.75 -27.75 19.15
C ARG A 615 20.84 -28.53 17.83
N LEU A 616 19.70 -28.90 17.23
CA LEU A 616 19.64 -29.61 15.96
C LEU A 616 19.54 -28.60 14.80
N ASP A 617 20.51 -28.66 13.89
CA ASP A 617 20.53 -27.93 12.62
C ASP A 617 20.47 -28.93 11.44
N PRO A 618 19.96 -28.54 10.26
CA PRO A 618 19.99 -29.37 9.05
C PRO A 618 21.40 -29.49 8.45
N ASP A 619 21.74 -30.68 7.95
CA ASP A 619 22.92 -30.90 7.09
C ASP A 619 22.76 -30.22 5.72
N GLU A 620 21.52 -30.25 5.22
CA GLU A 620 21.17 -29.85 3.86
C GLU A 620 19.82 -29.15 3.84
N VAL A 621 19.76 -28.05 3.09
CA VAL A 621 18.52 -27.32 2.82
C VAL A 621 18.38 -27.21 1.31
N TRP A 622 17.22 -27.59 0.80
CA TRP A 622 16.93 -27.65 -0.62
C TRP A 622 15.72 -26.75 -0.90
N ILE A 623 15.81 -25.95 -1.95
CA ILE A 623 14.71 -25.07 -2.41
C ILE A 623 14.55 -25.27 -3.92
N GLY A 624 13.34 -25.58 -4.37
CA GLY A 624 13.05 -25.85 -5.78
C GLY A 624 13.91 -26.98 -6.38
N GLY A 625 14.33 -27.95 -5.57
CA GLY A 625 15.15 -29.08 -6.00
C GLY A 625 16.65 -28.81 -6.12
N GLU A 626 17.12 -27.61 -5.76
CA GLU A 626 18.54 -27.25 -5.71
C GLU A 626 19.00 -27.13 -4.25
N ARG A 627 20.17 -27.71 -3.91
CA ARG A 627 20.75 -27.59 -2.56
C ARG A 627 21.29 -26.18 -2.37
N VAL A 628 20.66 -25.44 -1.48
CA VAL A 628 21.10 -24.10 -1.07
C VAL A 628 22.13 -24.25 0.05
N ARG A 629 23.12 -23.36 0.04
CA ARG A 629 24.00 -23.10 1.19
C ARG A 629 23.81 -21.63 1.59
N PRO A 630 23.83 -21.29 2.90
CA PRO A 630 24.04 -19.92 3.31
C PRO A 630 25.31 -19.35 2.67
N ALA A 631 25.35 -18.03 2.45
CA ALA A 631 26.57 -17.36 2.03
C ALA A 631 27.67 -17.49 3.09
N ASP A 632 28.93 -17.39 2.66
CA ASP A 632 30.05 -17.18 3.58
C ASP A 632 29.91 -15.77 4.20
N PRO A 633 29.87 -15.61 5.54
CA PRO A 633 29.66 -14.31 6.18
C PRO A 633 30.67 -13.22 5.80
N GLY A 634 31.83 -13.58 5.25
CA GLY A 634 32.83 -12.62 4.74
C GLY A 634 32.68 -12.25 3.25
N ALA A 635 31.79 -12.90 2.49
CA ALA A 635 31.68 -12.70 1.05
C ALA A 635 30.77 -11.50 0.70
N PRO A 636 31.21 -10.57 -0.18
CA PRO A 636 30.33 -9.54 -0.70
C PRO A 636 29.19 -10.19 -1.51
N PRO A 637 27.91 -9.74 -1.36
CA PRO A 637 26.80 -10.39 -2.02
C PRO A 637 26.93 -10.45 -3.54
N PRO A 638 26.81 -11.63 -4.16
CA PRO A 638 27.02 -11.80 -5.59
C PRO A 638 25.98 -11.01 -6.39
N GLY A 639 26.46 -10.03 -7.16
CA GLY A 639 25.64 -9.26 -8.11
C GLY A 639 25.16 -7.89 -7.63
N LEU A 640 25.60 -7.35 -6.48
CA LEU A 640 25.27 -5.96 -6.09
C LEU A 640 25.90 -4.89 -6.99
N GLU A 641 26.93 -5.24 -7.76
CA GLU A 641 27.55 -4.39 -8.78
C GLU A 641 26.57 -4.11 -9.94
N GLY A 642 25.78 -3.04 -9.79
CA GLY A 642 24.70 -2.67 -10.72
C GLY A 642 23.35 -2.39 -10.04
N TYR A 643 23.22 -2.64 -8.73
CA TYR A 643 22.02 -2.27 -7.96
C TYR A 643 21.99 -0.78 -7.57
N ALA A 644 23.14 -0.10 -7.62
CA ALA A 644 23.25 1.33 -7.35
C ALA A 644 22.39 2.15 -8.33
N SER A 645 21.67 3.14 -7.77
CA SER A 645 21.04 4.28 -8.47
C SER A 645 20.05 3.98 -9.62
N THR A 646 18.98 3.23 -9.34
CA THR A 646 17.67 3.43 -10.02
C THR A 646 16.50 3.67 -9.05
N PRO A 647 16.33 4.91 -8.55
CA PRO A 647 15.19 5.30 -7.73
C PRO A 647 14.02 5.81 -8.58
N ARG A 648 13.00 4.97 -8.81
CA ARG A 648 11.79 5.36 -9.53
C ARG A 648 10.52 4.75 -8.95
N GLY A 649 9.80 5.54 -8.16
CA GLY A 649 8.40 5.30 -7.78
C GLY A 649 7.46 5.74 -8.89
N ASP A 650 7.61 5.11 -10.06
CA ASP A 650 6.91 5.48 -11.29
C ASP A 650 5.47 4.93 -11.30
N ALA A 651 4.49 5.82 -11.22
CA ALA A 651 3.08 5.47 -11.36
C ALA A 651 2.51 6.01 -12.68
N LEU A 652 2.14 5.10 -13.59
CA LEU A 652 1.44 5.43 -14.84
C LEU A 652 -0.07 5.26 -14.67
N THR A 653 -0.78 6.38 -14.50
CA THR A 653 -2.24 6.44 -14.37
C THR A 653 -2.86 6.78 -15.72
N PRO A 654 -3.81 6.00 -16.26
CA PRO A 654 -4.50 6.38 -17.49
C PRO A 654 -5.35 7.63 -17.27
N ILE A 655 -5.25 8.60 -18.17
CA ILE A 655 -6.17 9.74 -18.23
C ILE A 655 -7.32 9.37 -19.17
N ILE A 656 -8.54 9.60 -18.71
CA ILE A 656 -9.74 9.68 -19.55
C ILE A 656 -10.42 11.00 -19.16
N GLY A 657 -11.15 11.63 -20.08
CA GLY A 657 -11.86 12.87 -19.84
C GLY A 657 -12.98 13.08 -20.85
N TYR A 658 -13.91 13.99 -20.55
CA TYR A 658 -14.88 14.47 -21.53
C TYR A 658 -15.14 15.95 -21.28
N ASP A 659 -15.08 16.75 -22.34
CA ASP A 659 -15.39 18.18 -22.35
C ASP A 659 -16.25 18.50 -23.59
N PRO A 660 -17.28 19.37 -23.51
CA PRO A 660 -18.18 19.64 -24.64
C PRO A 660 -17.55 20.32 -25.87
N VAL A 661 -16.32 20.82 -25.78
CA VAL A 661 -15.62 21.47 -26.89
C VAL A 661 -14.68 20.48 -27.61
N THR A 662 -13.97 19.65 -26.84
CA THR A 662 -12.89 18.76 -27.30
C THR A 662 -13.29 17.27 -27.39
N GLY A 663 -14.46 16.91 -26.87
CA GLY A 663 -15.02 15.56 -26.91
C GLY A 663 -14.43 14.62 -25.86
N LEU A 664 -14.36 13.33 -26.19
CA LEU A 664 -13.67 12.33 -25.36
C LEU A 664 -12.16 12.56 -25.42
N VAL A 665 -11.51 12.66 -24.27
CA VAL A 665 -10.06 12.78 -24.11
C VAL A 665 -9.51 11.49 -23.50
N VAL A 666 -8.37 11.02 -24.00
CA VAL A 666 -7.67 9.82 -23.53
C VAL A 666 -6.16 10.09 -23.49
N GLY A 667 -5.46 9.50 -22.51
CA GLY A 667 -4.03 9.72 -22.30
C GLY A 667 -3.46 8.97 -21.11
N GLY A 668 -2.38 9.52 -20.54
CA GLY A 668 -1.75 9.01 -19.32
C GLY A 668 -1.01 10.10 -18.55
N ALA A 669 -1.09 10.04 -17.22
CA ALA A 669 -0.26 10.79 -16.29
C ALA A 669 0.81 9.85 -15.73
N TRP A 670 2.08 10.21 -15.91
CA TRP A 670 3.20 9.55 -15.28
C TRP A 670 3.63 10.38 -14.08
N PHE A 671 3.39 9.87 -12.88
CA PHE A 671 3.82 10.50 -11.63
C PHE A 671 5.17 9.97 -11.19
N PHE A 672 6.04 10.90 -10.79
CA PHE A 672 7.36 10.63 -10.23
C PHE A 672 7.33 10.96 -8.74
N TYR A 673 7.11 9.93 -7.91
CA TYR A 673 7.24 10.05 -6.47
C TYR A 673 8.58 9.46 -6.01
N PRO A 674 9.54 10.28 -5.56
CA PRO A 674 10.75 9.80 -4.91
C PRO A 674 10.38 9.26 -3.52
N TYR A 675 11.09 8.23 -3.08
CA TYR A 675 10.80 7.58 -1.79
C TYR A 675 11.33 8.38 -0.57
N GLU A 676 12.13 9.43 -0.82
CA GLU A 676 12.74 10.25 0.21
C GLU A 676 11.96 11.56 0.46
N PRO A 677 11.94 12.08 1.70
CA PRO A 677 11.46 13.44 2.01
C PRO A 677 12.21 14.58 1.28
N ARG A 678 13.36 14.29 0.65
CA ARG A 678 14.30 15.26 0.05
C ARG A 678 14.36 15.19 -1.49
N GLY A 679 13.42 14.48 -2.12
CA GLY A 679 13.45 14.20 -3.56
C GLY A 679 12.66 15.19 -4.44
N ILE A 680 12.96 15.14 -5.74
CA ILE A 680 12.19 15.79 -6.81
C ILE A 680 10.83 15.10 -6.98
N ARG A 681 9.73 15.80 -6.67
CA ARG A 681 8.37 15.38 -7.01
C ARG A 681 7.95 15.96 -8.36
N GLY A 682 7.16 15.23 -9.13
CA GLY A 682 6.61 15.74 -10.38
C GLY A 682 5.56 14.85 -11.04
N SER A 683 4.89 15.40 -12.04
CA SER A 683 4.06 14.63 -12.99
C SER A 683 4.41 15.00 -14.43
N LEU A 684 4.27 14.06 -15.35
CA LEU A 684 4.19 14.26 -16.79
C LEU A 684 2.82 13.80 -17.26
N GLN A 685 1.95 14.75 -17.62
CA GLN A 685 0.63 14.44 -18.18
C GLN A 685 0.67 14.53 -19.71
N LEU A 686 0.14 13.51 -20.40
CA LEU A 686 0.04 13.44 -21.86
C LEU A 686 -1.37 12.98 -22.26
N TYR A 687 -2.17 13.85 -22.88
CA TYR A 687 -3.54 13.51 -23.29
C TYR A 687 -4.07 14.26 -24.53
N GLY A 688 -5.00 13.63 -25.25
CA GLY A 688 -5.62 14.13 -26.49
C GLY A 688 -6.93 13.43 -26.86
N SER A 689 -7.55 13.82 -27.97
CA SER A 689 -8.86 13.29 -28.41
C SER A 689 -8.70 12.21 -29.50
N PRO A 690 -9.50 11.12 -29.52
CA PRO A 690 -9.44 10.10 -30.58
C PRO A 690 -9.71 10.64 -31.99
N GLU A 691 -10.49 11.71 -32.12
CA GLU A 691 -10.78 12.35 -33.41
C GLU A 691 -9.67 13.32 -33.85
N GLN A 692 -8.84 13.77 -32.90
CA GLN A 692 -7.83 14.81 -33.11
C GLN A 692 -6.58 14.50 -32.26
N LEU A 693 -5.56 13.89 -32.89
CA LEU A 693 -4.30 13.49 -32.24
C LEU A 693 -3.47 14.72 -31.85
N ARG A 694 -3.84 15.29 -30.70
CA ARG A 694 -3.25 16.44 -30.02
C ARG A 694 -2.62 15.94 -28.71
N ALA A 695 -1.74 16.74 -28.11
CA ALA A 695 -1.14 16.42 -26.82
C ALA A 695 -0.99 17.69 -25.99
N ARG A 696 -1.64 17.76 -24.83
CA ARG A 696 -1.13 18.59 -23.73
C ARG A 696 0.05 17.85 -23.12
N ALA A 697 1.19 18.52 -22.95
CA ALA A 697 2.31 18.01 -22.17
C ALA A 697 2.51 18.93 -20.98
N GLU A 698 2.29 18.43 -19.77
CA GLU A 698 2.45 19.20 -18.53
C GLU A 698 3.48 18.56 -17.61
N PHE A 699 4.51 19.33 -17.24
CA PHE A 699 5.58 18.94 -16.32
C PHE A 699 5.54 19.83 -15.09
N GLU A 700 5.58 19.23 -13.90
CA GLU A 700 5.85 19.92 -12.63
C GLU A 700 7.10 19.33 -11.98
N LEU A 701 7.92 20.17 -11.33
CA LEU A 701 9.14 19.75 -10.62
C LEU A 701 9.29 20.55 -9.32
N ILE A 702 9.20 19.87 -8.17
CA ILE A 702 9.38 20.45 -6.83
C ILE A 702 10.54 19.73 -6.12
N ALA A 703 11.58 20.45 -5.69
CA ALA A 703 12.80 19.86 -5.13
C ALA A 703 13.17 20.43 -3.74
N MET A 704 12.73 19.78 -2.66
CA MET A 704 12.94 20.26 -1.29
C MET A 704 14.37 19.97 -0.79
N ARG A 705 15.11 20.99 -0.30
CA ARG A 705 16.46 20.82 0.29
C ARG A 705 16.67 21.61 1.58
N ALA A 706 16.74 20.89 2.69
CA ALA A 706 17.62 21.02 3.88
C ALA A 706 17.96 22.38 4.56
N PHE A 707 17.63 23.54 4.00
CA PHE A 707 17.92 24.86 4.58
C PHE A 707 16.74 25.80 4.37
N GLY A 708 15.87 25.94 5.38
CA GLY A 708 14.83 26.99 5.44
C GLY A 708 13.82 27.02 4.30
N GLU A 709 13.04 25.94 4.11
CA GLU A 709 11.81 25.88 3.29
C GLU A 709 11.88 26.34 1.82
N VAL A 710 13.08 26.54 1.25
CA VAL A 710 13.25 26.93 -0.15
C VAL A 710 12.84 25.78 -1.09
N SER A 711 11.82 26.04 -1.90
CA SER A 711 11.16 25.09 -2.80
C SER A 711 11.16 25.61 -4.25
N PRO A 712 12.17 25.30 -5.08
CA PRO A 712 12.13 25.59 -6.51
C PRO A 712 10.96 24.83 -7.18
N ARG A 713 10.27 25.53 -8.08
CA ARG A 713 9.11 25.06 -8.85
C ARG A 713 9.38 25.32 -10.34
N LEU A 714 9.46 24.26 -11.15
CA LEU A 714 9.40 24.39 -12.62
C LEU A 714 8.06 23.84 -13.10
N TRP A 715 7.36 24.62 -13.92
CA TRP A 715 6.16 24.22 -14.64
C TRP A 715 6.36 24.46 -16.15
N LEU A 716 6.02 23.48 -16.97
CA LEU A 716 6.04 23.57 -18.43
C LEU A 716 4.73 23.02 -18.98
N ARG A 717 4.08 23.77 -19.88
CA ARG A 717 2.89 23.36 -20.63
C ARG A 717 3.12 23.55 -22.12
N ALA A 718 2.98 22.48 -22.88
CA ALA A 718 2.63 22.58 -24.29
C ALA A 718 1.14 22.26 -24.44
N ASP A 719 0.42 23.04 -25.24
CA ASP A 719 -0.99 22.84 -25.54
C ASP A 719 -1.27 23.10 -27.03
N SER A 720 -2.15 22.30 -27.60
CA SER A 720 -2.72 22.56 -28.92
C SER A 720 -4.10 21.92 -29.02
N LEU A 721 -4.99 22.30 -28.12
CA LEU A 721 -6.41 21.93 -28.11
C LEU A 721 -7.27 22.89 -28.96
N GLU A 722 -8.57 22.60 -29.05
CA GLU A 722 -9.55 23.42 -29.77
C GLU A 722 -10.24 24.35 -28.76
N ASP A 723 -10.21 25.66 -29.00
CA ASP A 723 -10.86 26.69 -28.17
C ASP A 723 -12.04 27.29 -28.94
N ARG A 724 -12.99 27.91 -28.23
CA ARG A 724 -14.15 28.59 -28.83
C ARG A 724 -14.25 30.02 -28.33
N TYR A 725 -14.38 30.95 -29.26
CA TYR A 725 -14.58 32.36 -28.98
C TYR A 725 -16.05 32.76 -29.17
N PHE A 726 -16.73 33.05 -28.06
CA PHE A 726 -18.13 33.49 -28.02
C PHE A 726 -18.28 35.03 -27.93
N GLY A 727 -17.19 35.80 -28.04
CA GLY A 727 -17.14 37.22 -27.71
C GLY A 727 -16.60 37.53 -26.30
N ARG A 728 -16.85 38.75 -25.81
CA ARG A 728 -16.47 39.24 -24.47
C ARG A 728 -17.69 39.67 -23.67
N GLY A 729 -17.61 39.57 -22.35
CA GLY A 729 -18.70 39.90 -21.41
C GLY A 729 -19.57 38.71 -21.04
N MET A 730 -20.77 39.02 -20.52
CA MET A 730 -21.76 38.05 -20.03
C MET A 730 -22.96 37.84 -20.98
N GLY A 731 -23.09 38.68 -22.02
CA GLY A 731 -24.19 38.67 -22.99
C GLY A 731 -23.83 37.99 -24.30
N THR A 732 -22.91 37.03 -24.25
CA THR A 732 -22.45 36.22 -25.39
C THR A 732 -23.46 35.11 -25.68
N ASP A 733 -23.65 34.70 -26.93
CA ASP A 733 -24.51 33.55 -27.28
C ASP A 733 -23.74 32.22 -27.17
N ALA A 734 -24.44 31.09 -27.00
CA ALA A 734 -23.84 29.76 -26.91
C ALA A 734 -23.61 29.12 -28.28
N ASP A 735 -24.42 29.50 -29.30
CA ASP A 735 -24.32 28.98 -30.67
C ASP A 735 -23.54 29.91 -31.62
N ASP A 736 -23.33 31.19 -31.27
CA ASP A 736 -22.41 32.10 -31.99
C ASP A 736 -20.98 31.98 -31.44
N PHE A 737 -20.12 31.26 -32.16
CA PHE A 737 -18.70 31.20 -31.85
C PHE A 737 -17.79 31.00 -33.05
N VAL A 738 -16.56 31.51 -32.94
CA VAL A 738 -15.43 31.15 -33.80
C VAL A 738 -14.59 30.07 -33.12
N THR A 739 -14.38 28.95 -33.80
CA THR A 739 -13.43 27.91 -33.39
C THR A 739 -12.00 28.35 -33.66
N THR A 740 -11.10 28.16 -32.70
CA THR A 740 -9.67 28.53 -32.80
C THR A 740 -8.76 27.36 -32.40
N LYS A 741 -7.54 27.29 -32.96
CA LYS A 741 -6.60 26.18 -32.71
C LYS A 741 -5.22 26.73 -32.31
N PRO A 742 -5.11 27.34 -31.12
CA PRO A 742 -3.83 27.83 -30.63
C PRO A 742 -2.82 26.69 -30.51
N LEU A 743 -1.58 26.95 -30.90
CA LEU A 743 -0.41 26.34 -30.30
C LEU A 743 0.07 27.27 -29.18
N ALA A 744 0.11 26.77 -27.95
CA ALA A 744 0.61 27.49 -26.79
C ALA A 744 1.75 26.72 -26.12
N LEU A 745 2.80 27.45 -25.76
CA LEU A 745 3.97 26.96 -25.02
C LEU A 745 4.18 27.89 -23.83
N ASP A 746 3.72 27.49 -22.65
CA ASP A 746 3.90 28.24 -21.40
C ASP A 746 4.98 27.59 -20.54
N ALA A 747 5.79 28.41 -19.87
CA ALA A 747 6.81 27.98 -18.93
C ALA A 747 6.83 28.95 -17.72
N SER A 748 6.98 28.40 -16.51
CA SER A 748 7.33 29.20 -15.34
C SER A 748 8.39 28.52 -14.49
N LEU A 749 9.41 29.26 -14.12
CA LEU A 749 10.45 28.85 -13.20
C LEU A 749 10.41 29.78 -11.98
N GLY A 750 10.15 29.23 -10.81
CA GLY A 750 10.04 29.99 -9.58
C GLY A 750 10.63 29.29 -8.37
N VAL A 751 10.55 30.00 -7.24
CA VAL A 751 10.99 29.57 -5.92
C VAL A 751 9.92 29.99 -4.92
N GLY A 752 9.34 29.01 -4.23
CA GLY A 752 8.62 29.21 -2.98
C GLY A 752 9.57 29.22 -1.80
N ILE A 753 9.23 29.97 -0.76
CA ILE A 753 9.91 30.01 0.54
C ILE A 753 8.82 29.98 1.60
N GLY A 754 8.81 28.95 2.44
CA GLY A 754 7.99 28.94 3.66
C GLY A 754 8.53 30.00 4.64
N VAL A 755 7.64 30.82 5.20
CA VAL A 755 8.00 31.94 6.09
C VAL A 755 7.33 31.86 7.47
N ALA A 756 6.32 31.00 7.60
CA ALA A 756 5.68 30.58 8.84
C ALA A 756 4.92 29.27 8.57
N PRO A 757 4.49 28.51 9.61
CA PRO A 757 3.66 27.33 9.41
C PRO A 757 2.45 27.63 8.51
N HIS A 758 2.22 26.76 7.52
CA HIS A 758 1.20 26.89 6.47
C HIS A 758 1.35 28.07 5.50
N LEU A 759 2.37 28.93 5.60
CA LEU A 759 2.48 30.19 4.86
C LEU A 759 3.71 30.24 3.93
N ASP A 760 3.46 30.11 2.64
CA ASP A 760 4.43 30.25 1.53
C ASP A 760 4.44 31.68 0.95
N VAL A 761 5.62 32.18 0.62
CA VAL A 761 5.85 33.30 -0.31
C VAL A 761 6.57 32.78 -1.55
N GLY A 762 6.05 33.05 -2.75
CA GLY A 762 6.63 32.56 -4.01
C GLY A 762 6.97 33.67 -5.01
N VAL A 763 8.06 33.47 -5.76
CA VAL A 763 8.51 34.33 -6.87
C VAL A 763 8.74 33.48 -8.10
N HIS A 764 8.12 33.81 -9.23
CA HIS A 764 8.20 33.03 -10.48
C HIS A 764 8.51 33.92 -11.69
N ALA A 765 9.53 33.57 -12.46
CA ALA A 765 9.69 34.06 -13.82
C ALA A 765 8.73 33.30 -14.75
N LEU A 766 8.03 34.02 -15.63
CA LEU A 766 7.06 33.50 -16.58
C LEU A 766 7.54 33.77 -18.02
N VAL A 767 7.40 32.78 -18.90
CA VAL A 767 7.58 32.92 -20.35
C VAL A 767 6.44 32.19 -21.06
N GLY A 768 5.79 32.85 -22.01
CA GLY A 768 4.78 32.24 -22.87
C GLY A 768 5.11 32.44 -24.34
N ALA A 769 4.70 31.52 -25.21
CA ALA A 769 4.69 31.71 -26.64
C ALA A 769 3.40 31.13 -27.22
N ARG A 770 2.70 31.90 -28.06
CA ARG A 770 1.44 31.49 -28.69
C ARG A 770 1.42 31.81 -30.18
N ASP A 771 0.74 30.96 -30.94
CA ASP A 771 0.40 31.09 -32.36
C ASP A 771 -1.03 30.57 -32.52
N ASP A 772 -1.98 31.34 -33.04
CA ASP A 772 -3.41 31.00 -33.05
C ASP A 772 -4.04 31.34 -34.41
N ASP A 773 -4.46 30.29 -35.11
CA ASP A 773 -4.81 30.31 -36.55
C ASP A 773 -6.05 31.16 -36.89
N ALA A 774 -6.91 31.42 -35.90
CA ALA A 774 -8.13 32.21 -36.08
C ALA A 774 -7.93 33.72 -35.90
N ALA A 775 -6.70 34.22 -35.74
CA ALA A 775 -6.38 35.63 -35.44
C ALA A 775 -7.23 36.67 -36.20
N GLY A 776 -7.35 36.53 -37.52
CA GLY A 776 -8.12 37.45 -38.36
C GLY A 776 -9.63 37.37 -38.18
N ALA A 777 -10.17 36.20 -37.82
CA ALA A 777 -11.61 36.02 -37.56
C ALA A 777 -12.00 36.60 -36.19
N ILE A 778 -11.17 36.38 -35.16
CA ILE A 778 -11.33 36.97 -33.82
C ILE A 778 -11.30 38.50 -33.91
N ALA A 779 -10.32 39.07 -34.64
CA ALA A 779 -10.20 40.51 -34.84
C ALA A 779 -11.38 41.12 -35.62
N ALA A 780 -12.03 40.35 -36.50
CA ALA A 780 -13.22 40.78 -37.23
C ALA A 780 -14.49 40.79 -36.34
N GLN A 781 -14.64 39.83 -35.42
CA GLN A 781 -15.74 39.84 -34.43
C GLN A 781 -15.55 40.88 -33.31
N ALA A 782 -14.30 41.22 -32.95
CA ALA A 782 -14.00 42.16 -31.87
C ALA A 782 -13.05 43.30 -32.29
N PRO A 783 -13.53 44.28 -33.09
CA PRO A 783 -12.75 45.45 -33.48
C PRO A 783 -12.18 46.21 -32.27
N GLY A 784 -10.86 46.42 -32.25
CA GLY A 784 -10.15 47.11 -31.16
C GLY A 784 -9.38 46.19 -30.20
N THR A 785 -9.43 44.87 -30.39
CA THR A 785 -8.58 43.88 -29.69
C THR A 785 -7.10 43.93 -30.14
N ALA A 786 -6.45 45.07 -29.91
CA ALA A 786 -5.03 45.26 -30.21
C ALA A 786 -4.13 44.52 -29.20
N GLY A 787 -3.32 43.58 -29.69
CA GLY A 787 -2.35 42.78 -28.93
C GLY A 787 -1.98 41.52 -29.71
N ALA A 788 -0.80 40.95 -29.47
CA ALA A 788 -0.31 39.83 -30.25
C ALA A 788 -1.18 38.57 -30.10
N VAL A 789 -1.82 38.12 -31.18
CA VAL A 789 -2.41 36.78 -31.24
C VAL A 789 -1.29 35.73 -31.41
N ASN A 790 -0.23 36.11 -32.13
CA ASN A 790 0.98 35.33 -32.34
C ASN A 790 2.17 36.09 -31.75
N GLY A 791 2.88 35.53 -30.77
CA GLY A 791 4.02 36.21 -30.13
C GLY A 791 4.61 35.46 -28.94
N VAL A 792 5.76 35.96 -28.47
CA VAL A 792 6.41 35.55 -27.21
C VAL A 792 6.18 36.63 -26.17
N SER A 793 5.83 36.23 -24.96
CA SER A 793 5.61 37.08 -23.78
C SER A 793 6.52 36.67 -22.63
N ALA A 794 6.96 37.63 -21.81
CA ALA A 794 7.70 37.36 -20.57
C ALA A 794 7.22 38.24 -19.40
N GLY A 795 7.28 37.70 -18.19
CA GLY A 795 6.80 38.35 -16.98
C GLY A 795 7.33 37.77 -15.66
N LEU A 796 6.85 38.31 -14.55
CA LEU A 796 7.19 37.92 -13.18
C LEU A 796 5.89 37.81 -12.36
N ARG A 797 5.73 36.74 -11.58
CA ARG A 797 4.65 36.58 -10.57
C ARG A 797 5.23 36.59 -9.16
N LEU A 798 4.53 37.27 -8.27
CA LEU A 798 4.64 37.11 -6.81
C LEU A 798 3.37 36.40 -6.32
N GLU A 799 3.52 35.45 -5.40
CA GLU A 799 2.40 34.76 -4.75
C GLU A 799 2.58 34.65 -3.24
N LEU A 800 1.46 34.59 -2.54
CA LEU A 800 1.33 34.33 -1.11
C LEU A 800 0.27 33.25 -0.95
N VAL A 801 0.61 32.13 -0.30
CA VAL A 801 -0.30 31.00 -0.11
C VAL A 801 -0.33 30.63 1.37
N HIS A 802 -1.52 30.68 1.97
CA HIS A 802 -1.80 30.04 3.25
C HIS A 802 -2.63 28.77 3.00
N ASP A 803 -2.14 27.60 3.39
CA ASP A 803 -2.81 26.31 3.15
C ASP A 803 -2.85 25.46 4.45
N ASP A 804 -3.99 25.55 5.16
CA ASP A 804 -4.25 24.81 6.41
C ASP A 804 -5.21 23.62 6.22
N ARG A 805 -5.34 23.15 4.97
CA ARG A 805 -6.17 22.00 4.60
C ARG A 805 -5.64 20.69 5.19
N ASP A 806 -6.53 19.85 5.70
CA ASP A 806 -6.22 18.48 6.11
C ASP A 806 -5.71 17.61 4.94
N ASN A 807 -6.12 17.95 3.72
CA ASN A 807 -5.67 17.27 2.51
C ASN A 807 -5.71 18.16 1.27
N ALA A 808 -4.71 18.02 0.39
CA ALA A 808 -4.65 18.78 -0.85
C ALA A 808 -5.60 18.29 -1.96
N PHE A 809 -6.03 17.02 -1.93
CA PHE A 809 -6.77 16.37 -3.02
C PHE A 809 -8.23 16.04 -2.66
N ALA A 810 -8.50 15.69 -1.40
CA ALA A 810 -9.83 15.35 -0.89
C ALA A 810 -10.13 15.99 0.48
N THR A 811 -9.97 17.32 0.55
CA THR A 811 -10.14 18.13 1.77
C THR A 811 -11.47 17.87 2.49
N ARG A 812 -11.39 17.74 3.82
CA ARG A 812 -12.52 17.68 4.75
C ARG A 812 -12.61 18.90 5.65
N PHE A 813 -11.47 19.46 6.07
CA PHE A 813 -11.42 20.65 6.93
C PHE A 813 -10.20 21.54 6.62
N GLY A 814 -10.19 22.75 7.19
CA GLY A 814 -9.22 23.78 6.85
C GLY A 814 -9.56 24.49 5.55
N GLY A 815 -8.60 25.16 4.95
CA GLY A 815 -8.80 26.06 3.82
C GLY A 815 -7.50 26.52 3.16
N ARG A 816 -7.65 27.04 1.95
CA ARG A 816 -6.56 27.54 1.11
C ARG A 816 -6.84 28.96 0.70
N ARG A 817 -5.90 29.87 0.97
CA ARG A 817 -6.04 31.31 0.77
C ARG A 817 -4.83 31.76 -0.04
N MET A 818 -5.02 32.02 -1.32
CA MET A 818 -3.97 32.38 -2.27
C MET A 818 -4.19 33.80 -2.77
N LEU A 819 -3.16 34.63 -2.70
CA LEU A 819 -3.07 35.94 -3.34
C LEU A 819 -1.89 35.89 -4.32
N TRP A 820 -2.09 36.32 -5.57
CA TRP A 820 -1.02 36.43 -6.54
C TRP A 820 -1.12 37.72 -7.33
N THR A 821 0.03 38.27 -7.73
CA THR A 821 0.11 39.37 -8.69
C THR A 821 1.23 39.08 -9.69
N GLU A 822 0.99 39.38 -10.97
CA GLU A 822 1.96 39.16 -12.03
C GLU A 822 2.04 40.38 -12.95
N ALA A 823 3.25 40.69 -13.41
CA ALA A 823 3.53 41.76 -14.37
C ALA A 823 4.19 41.16 -15.61
N TRP A 824 3.64 41.46 -16.78
CA TRP A 824 4.20 41.08 -18.08
C TRP A 824 4.71 42.33 -18.80
N GLY A 825 5.96 42.26 -19.27
CA GLY A 825 6.72 43.44 -19.69
C GLY A 825 7.41 43.34 -21.05
N VAL A 826 7.46 42.16 -21.67
CA VAL A 826 8.04 41.98 -23.01
C VAL A 826 7.11 41.10 -23.84
N GLU A 827 6.22 41.72 -24.62
CA GLU A 827 5.66 41.11 -25.83
C GLU A 827 6.45 41.62 -27.04
N ALA A 828 6.66 40.78 -28.06
CA ALA A 828 7.18 41.22 -29.35
C ALA A 828 6.07 41.89 -30.20
N GLY A 829 5.50 43.01 -29.73
CA GLY A 829 4.42 43.75 -30.39
C GLY A 829 3.96 45.01 -29.64
N ASP A 830 2.98 45.74 -30.19
CA ASP A 830 2.53 47.07 -29.73
C ASP A 830 1.71 47.09 -28.41
N ALA A 831 1.94 46.13 -27.51
CA ALA A 831 1.20 46.00 -26.24
C ALA A 831 1.99 46.59 -25.06
N ALA A 832 1.38 47.55 -24.36
CA ALA A 832 1.97 48.18 -23.17
C ALA A 832 1.73 47.35 -21.90
N TYR A 833 2.72 47.38 -21.00
CA TYR A 833 2.80 46.76 -19.66
C TYR A 833 1.46 46.34 -19.02
N ARG A 834 1.38 45.07 -18.66
CA ARG A 834 0.17 44.39 -18.17
C ARG A 834 0.40 43.88 -16.75
N GLN A 835 -0.37 44.36 -15.78
CA GLN A 835 -0.43 43.77 -14.44
C GLN A 835 -1.74 43.01 -14.25
N ARG A 836 -1.67 41.83 -13.63
CA ARG A 836 -2.83 41.08 -13.12
C ARG A 836 -2.66 40.82 -11.63
N THR A 837 -3.79 40.76 -10.93
CA THR A 837 -3.84 40.35 -9.51
C THR A 837 -5.06 39.47 -9.31
N GLY A 838 -4.90 38.34 -8.62
CA GLY A 838 -5.99 37.42 -8.32
C GLY A 838 -5.94 36.93 -6.88
N VAL A 839 -7.11 36.62 -6.33
CA VAL A 839 -7.29 36.06 -4.99
C VAL A 839 -8.26 34.89 -5.05
N THR A 840 -7.85 33.76 -4.47
CA THR A 840 -8.63 32.53 -4.37
C THR A 840 -8.75 32.15 -2.89
N LEU A 841 -9.98 32.09 -2.38
CA LEU A 841 -10.30 31.74 -1.00
C LEU A 841 -11.15 30.48 -1.01
N SER A 842 -10.65 29.39 -0.43
CA SER A 842 -11.37 28.13 -0.27
C SER A 842 -11.41 27.73 1.21
N GLN A 843 -12.58 27.27 1.67
CA GLN A 843 -12.80 26.83 3.05
C GLN A 843 -13.64 25.54 3.05
N PHE A 844 -13.25 24.58 3.88
CA PHE A 844 -13.89 23.28 4.03
C PHE A 844 -14.34 23.13 5.49
N VAL A 845 -15.58 22.69 5.67
CA VAL A 845 -16.24 22.60 6.98
C VAL A 845 -16.99 21.27 7.06
N PRO A 846 -16.64 20.36 7.99
CA PRO A 846 -17.46 19.18 8.26
C PRO A 846 -18.79 19.62 8.88
N LEU A 847 -19.88 18.99 8.45
CA LEU A 847 -21.24 19.28 8.91
C LEU A 847 -21.63 18.31 10.05
N TRP A 848 -22.78 17.65 9.95
CA TRP A 848 -23.30 16.74 10.97
C TRP A 848 -22.57 15.38 11.06
N ALA A 849 -21.58 15.14 10.19
CA ALA A 849 -20.71 13.96 10.23
C ALA A 849 -19.33 14.29 9.62
N PRO A 850 -18.21 13.69 10.07
CA PRO A 850 -16.85 14.06 9.64
C PRO A 850 -16.57 13.94 8.14
N ASP A 851 -17.25 13.01 7.44
CA ASP A 851 -17.12 12.81 5.99
C ASP A 851 -18.16 13.61 5.16
N VAL A 852 -19.09 14.32 5.81
CA VAL A 852 -20.04 15.21 5.15
C VAL A 852 -19.50 16.63 5.21
N VAL A 853 -19.05 17.15 4.08
CA VAL A 853 -18.23 18.37 4.00
C VAL A 853 -18.96 19.44 3.18
N LEU A 854 -19.07 20.64 3.73
CA LEU A 854 -19.38 21.85 2.98
C LEU A 854 -18.07 22.47 2.49
N ALA A 855 -17.93 22.57 1.17
CA ALA A 855 -16.82 23.24 0.50
C ALA A 855 -17.31 24.59 -0.07
N LEU A 856 -16.61 25.66 0.27
CA LEU A 856 -16.89 27.03 -0.16
C LEU A 856 -15.66 27.56 -0.90
N ARG A 857 -15.83 28.10 -2.11
CA ARG A 857 -14.78 28.78 -2.89
C ARG A 857 -15.29 30.13 -3.33
N ALA A 858 -14.48 31.16 -3.17
CA ALA A 858 -14.67 32.49 -3.71
C ALA A 858 -13.39 32.91 -4.42
N GLU A 859 -13.50 33.45 -5.63
CA GLU A 859 -12.36 33.80 -6.45
C GLU A 859 -12.62 35.08 -7.23
N ALA A 860 -11.62 35.96 -7.29
CA ALA A 860 -11.69 37.19 -8.06
C ALA A 860 -10.33 37.52 -8.66
N ALA A 861 -10.30 38.03 -9.89
CA ALA A 861 -9.07 38.51 -10.49
C ALA A 861 -9.32 39.72 -11.39
N PHE A 862 -8.31 40.58 -11.46
CA PHE A 862 -8.37 41.90 -12.06
C PHE A 862 -7.11 42.12 -12.92
N SER A 863 -7.23 42.91 -13.98
CA SER A 863 -6.09 43.31 -14.83
C SER A 863 -6.06 44.81 -15.05
N VAL A 864 -4.86 45.32 -15.33
CA VAL A 864 -4.61 46.70 -15.78
C VAL A 864 -3.67 46.63 -16.99
N GLY A 865 -3.94 47.42 -18.03
CA GLY A 865 -3.20 47.43 -19.31
C GLY A 865 -4.07 47.00 -20.51
N ARG A 866 -3.54 47.13 -21.74
CA ARG A 866 -4.16 46.54 -22.94
C ARG A 866 -3.89 45.03 -23.00
N ARG A 867 -4.76 44.26 -23.66
CA ARG A 867 -4.69 42.78 -23.68
C ARG A 867 -5.13 42.19 -25.01
N ALA A 868 -4.33 41.25 -25.52
CA ALA A 868 -4.76 40.30 -26.54
C ALA A 868 -5.84 39.35 -25.99
N TYR A 869 -6.89 39.10 -26.77
CA TYR A 869 -8.04 38.24 -26.42
C TYR A 869 -7.64 36.88 -25.81
N ALA A 870 -6.61 36.25 -26.38
CA ALA A 870 -6.06 34.95 -25.97
C ALA A 870 -5.69 34.85 -24.47
N THR A 871 -5.60 36.00 -23.80
CA THR A 871 -5.02 36.17 -22.47
C THR A 871 -6.01 36.78 -21.45
N ASP A 872 -7.30 36.91 -21.81
CA ASP A 872 -8.39 37.38 -20.94
C ASP A 872 -8.61 36.43 -19.74
N PHE A 873 -9.36 36.87 -18.73
CA PHE A 873 -9.93 35.91 -17.77
C PHE A 873 -11.17 35.26 -18.37
N ALA A 874 -11.41 33.98 -18.05
CA ALA A 874 -12.49 33.18 -18.61
C ALA A 874 -13.29 32.47 -17.50
N LEU A 875 -14.59 32.25 -17.75
CA LEU A 875 -15.49 31.42 -16.94
C LEU A 875 -16.29 30.46 -17.85
N GLY A 876 -16.80 29.37 -17.25
CA GLY A 876 -17.40 28.24 -17.95
C GLY A 876 -16.42 27.09 -18.15
N GLY A 877 -16.93 25.86 -18.27
CA GLY A 877 -16.14 24.63 -18.30
C GLY A 877 -16.10 23.90 -16.95
N GLY A 878 -15.07 23.08 -16.74
CA GLY A 878 -15.02 22.15 -15.60
C GLY A 878 -14.73 22.77 -14.22
N GLU A 879 -14.14 23.97 -14.14
CA GLU A 879 -13.67 24.54 -12.86
C GLU A 879 -14.65 25.50 -12.17
N LEU A 880 -15.24 26.42 -12.93
CA LEU A 880 -16.09 27.50 -12.44
C LEU A 880 -17.19 27.78 -13.46
N LEU A 881 -18.43 27.91 -12.99
CA LEU A 881 -19.65 27.93 -13.81
C LEU A 881 -19.80 26.65 -14.65
N ARG A 882 -19.62 25.49 -13.97
CA ARG A 882 -19.91 24.15 -14.48
C ARG A 882 -21.34 24.10 -15.01
N GLY A 883 -21.49 23.67 -16.26
CA GLY A 883 -22.79 23.64 -16.98
C GLY A 883 -22.76 24.50 -18.24
N TYR A 884 -21.98 25.59 -18.23
CA TYR A 884 -21.58 26.31 -19.42
C TYR A 884 -20.36 25.63 -20.09
N VAL A 885 -20.20 25.78 -21.40
CA VAL A 885 -18.99 25.34 -22.14
C VAL A 885 -17.73 26.02 -21.63
N SER A 886 -16.60 25.34 -21.79
CA SER A 886 -15.28 25.88 -21.51
C SER A 886 -15.07 27.23 -22.19
N ASN A 887 -14.61 28.23 -21.43
CA ASN A 887 -14.32 29.59 -21.87
C ASN A 887 -15.52 30.46 -22.37
N ARG A 888 -16.77 30.08 -22.07
CA ARG A 888 -18.04 30.76 -22.45
C ARG A 888 -18.04 32.29 -22.27
N PHE A 889 -17.54 32.78 -21.13
CA PHE A 889 -17.56 34.19 -20.77
C PHE A 889 -16.13 34.70 -20.55
N ARG A 890 -15.74 35.82 -21.16
CA ARG A 890 -14.39 36.39 -21.04
C ARG A 890 -14.35 37.90 -20.77
N GLY A 891 -13.37 38.37 -20.00
CA GLY A 891 -13.22 39.79 -19.66
C GLY A 891 -11.90 40.18 -19.00
N ASP A 892 -11.77 41.48 -18.73
CA ASP A 892 -10.58 42.07 -18.12
C ASP A 892 -10.46 41.77 -16.62
N HIS A 893 -11.61 41.59 -15.98
CA HIS A 893 -11.77 41.24 -14.57
C HIS A 893 -12.85 40.15 -14.44
N TYR A 894 -12.81 39.38 -13.36
CA TYR A 894 -13.89 38.47 -13.00
C TYR A 894 -14.06 38.31 -11.48
N VAL A 895 -15.23 37.82 -11.10
CA VAL A 895 -15.53 37.26 -9.77
C VAL A 895 -16.37 35.99 -9.96
N ALA A 896 -16.11 34.97 -9.15
CA ALA A 896 -16.86 33.72 -9.12
C ALA A 896 -16.97 33.17 -7.69
N GLY A 897 -17.99 32.34 -7.44
CA GLY A 897 -18.17 31.63 -6.18
C GLY A 897 -18.87 30.29 -6.39
N THR A 898 -18.44 29.30 -5.61
CA THR A 898 -18.95 27.91 -5.62
C THR A 898 -19.30 27.49 -4.20
N VAL A 899 -20.48 26.92 -4.03
CA VAL A 899 -20.93 26.23 -2.82
C VAL A 899 -21.16 24.77 -3.17
N GLU A 900 -20.54 23.85 -2.46
CA GLU A 900 -20.63 22.41 -2.73
C GLU A 900 -20.77 21.59 -1.46
N VAL A 901 -21.80 20.73 -1.39
CA VAL A 901 -21.98 19.75 -0.32
C VAL A 901 -21.52 18.38 -0.80
N ARG A 902 -20.66 17.75 -0.01
CA ARG A 902 -20.02 16.45 -0.28
C ARG A 902 -20.48 15.45 0.77
N ALA A 903 -20.95 14.26 0.37
CA ALA A 903 -21.31 13.19 1.30
C ALA A 903 -20.84 11.80 0.79
N PRO A 904 -20.46 10.86 1.66
CA PRO A 904 -20.23 9.47 1.28
C PRO A 904 -21.56 8.79 0.88
N LEU A 905 -21.49 7.78 0.01
CA LEU A 905 -22.61 6.90 -0.31
C LEU A 905 -22.34 5.48 0.20
N VAL A 906 -21.28 4.85 -0.31
CA VAL A 906 -20.86 3.49 0.08
C VAL A 906 -19.43 3.22 -0.41
N TRP A 907 -18.60 2.57 0.41
CA TRP A 907 -17.21 2.22 0.05
C TRP A 907 -16.40 3.44 -0.45
N ALA A 908 -16.01 3.48 -1.72
CA ALA A 908 -15.30 4.59 -2.34
C ALA A 908 -16.21 5.55 -3.11
N LEU A 909 -17.52 5.25 -3.19
CA LEU A 909 -18.52 6.08 -3.85
C LEU A 909 -19.01 7.15 -2.88
N SER A 910 -19.04 8.38 -3.38
CA SER A 910 -19.51 9.57 -2.67
C SER A 910 -20.20 10.52 -3.65
N ALA A 911 -21.19 11.28 -3.19
CA ALA A 911 -21.92 12.25 -3.99
C ALA A 911 -21.45 13.67 -3.70
N ALA A 912 -21.52 14.55 -4.69
CA ALA A 912 -21.43 16.00 -4.52
C ALA A 912 -22.69 16.66 -5.11
N ALA A 913 -23.12 17.78 -4.54
CA ALA A 913 -24.13 18.67 -5.10
C ALA A 913 -23.63 20.11 -4.94
N PHE A 914 -23.73 20.92 -5.99
CA PHE A 914 -23.12 22.25 -6.04
C PHE A 914 -23.99 23.30 -6.74
N GLY A 915 -23.78 24.56 -6.35
CA GLY A 915 -24.32 25.75 -7.00
C GLY A 915 -23.21 26.79 -7.16
N GLU A 916 -23.20 27.48 -8.30
CA GLU A 916 -22.14 28.39 -8.71
C GLU A 916 -22.71 29.69 -9.27
N VAL A 917 -21.97 30.79 -9.07
CA VAL A 917 -22.29 32.12 -9.58
C VAL A 917 -21.02 32.80 -10.07
N GLY A 918 -21.10 33.59 -11.13
CA GLY A 918 -19.94 34.32 -11.62
C GLY A 918 -20.25 35.43 -12.62
N ARG A 919 -19.28 36.34 -12.78
CA ARG A 919 -19.34 37.47 -13.70
C ARG A 919 -17.94 37.83 -14.20
N VAL A 920 -17.82 38.09 -15.50
CA VAL A 920 -16.70 38.82 -16.11
C VAL A 920 -17.13 40.24 -16.50
N TRP A 921 -16.19 41.19 -16.58
CA TRP A 921 -16.43 42.51 -17.16
C TRP A 921 -15.15 43.12 -17.76
N ALA A 922 -15.31 44.09 -18.65
CA ALA A 922 -14.22 44.83 -19.27
C ALA A 922 -13.84 46.09 -18.45
N SER A 923 -12.59 46.53 -18.53
CA SER A 923 -12.12 47.75 -17.86
C SER A 923 -12.85 48.98 -18.42
N GLY A 924 -13.40 49.82 -17.53
CA GLY A 924 -14.15 51.02 -17.91
C GLY A 924 -15.61 50.80 -18.34
N ALA A 925 -16.12 49.56 -18.32
CA ALA A 925 -17.53 49.28 -18.63
C ALA A 925 -18.47 49.75 -17.50
N SER A 926 -19.52 50.50 -17.86
CA SER A 926 -20.50 51.09 -16.93
C SER A 926 -21.76 50.23 -16.68
N GLY A 927 -21.72 48.94 -17.05
CA GLY A 927 -22.89 48.05 -17.09
C GLY A 927 -23.26 47.35 -15.77
N GLY A 928 -24.57 47.18 -15.55
CA GLY A 928 -25.17 46.51 -14.39
C GLY A 928 -24.92 45.00 -14.26
N PRO A 929 -25.53 44.34 -13.26
CA PRO A 929 -25.10 43.03 -12.75
C PRO A 929 -25.67 41.84 -13.54
N ALA A 930 -25.24 41.68 -14.79
CA ALA A 930 -25.34 40.38 -15.45
C ALA A 930 -24.42 39.39 -14.71
N VAL A 931 -25.02 38.40 -14.04
CA VAL A 931 -24.33 37.27 -13.41
C VAL A 931 -24.83 35.99 -14.07
N ALA A 932 -23.93 35.07 -14.37
CA ALA A 932 -24.27 33.71 -14.73
C ALA A 932 -24.40 32.88 -13.46
N VAL A 933 -25.31 31.91 -13.49
CA VAL A 933 -25.54 30.96 -12.40
C VAL A 933 -25.64 29.57 -12.99
N SER A 934 -25.12 28.58 -12.28
CA SER A 934 -25.27 27.17 -12.65
C SER A 934 -25.32 26.29 -11.41
N GLY A 935 -25.71 25.03 -11.59
CA GLY A 935 -25.76 24.07 -10.50
C GLY A 935 -25.79 22.63 -11.02
N GLY A 936 -25.43 21.69 -10.16
CA GLY A 936 -25.25 20.32 -10.58
C GLY A 936 -25.06 19.33 -9.43
N ALA A 937 -24.89 18.08 -9.83
CA ALA A 937 -24.58 16.98 -8.93
C ALA A 937 -23.57 16.04 -9.59
N GLY A 938 -22.78 15.35 -8.78
CA GLY A 938 -21.73 14.49 -9.28
C GLY A 938 -21.46 13.25 -8.44
N LEU A 939 -21.03 12.19 -9.11
CA LEU A 939 -20.56 10.96 -8.50
C LEU A 939 -19.03 10.98 -8.43
N ARG A 940 -18.50 10.70 -7.24
CA ARG A 940 -17.06 10.70 -6.94
C ARG A 940 -16.64 9.29 -6.51
N VAL A 941 -15.70 8.70 -7.24
CA VAL A 941 -15.12 7.37 -6.98
C VAL A 941 -13.70 7.56 -6.47
N GLY A 942 -13.47 7.33 -5.17
CA GLY A 942 -12.14 7.36 -4.60
C GLY A 942 -11.25 6.27 -5.21
N LEU A 943 -10.17 6.66 -5.88
CA LEU A 943 -9.21 5.70 -6.41
C LEU A 943 -8.39 5.10 -5.26
N PRO A 944 -8.08 3.79 -5.32
CA PRO A 944 -6.92 3.27 -4.64
C PRO A 944 -5.69 4.08 -5.07
N PRO A 945 -4.81 4.47 -4.12
CA PRO A 945 -4.67 3.84 -2.82
C PRO A 945 -5.69 4.28 -1.77
N ASP A 946 -5.68 5.57 -1.46
CA ASP A 946 -6.17 6.21 -0.23
C ASP A 946 -7.48 6.97 -0.40
N ARG A 947 -8.04 6.99 -1.62
CA ARG A 947 -9.25 7.74 -1.99
C ARG A 947 -9.08 9.26 -1.84
N LEU A 948 -7.84 9.74 -1.73
CA LEU A 948 -7.50 11.16 -1.84
C LEU A 948 -7.63 11.62 -3.28
N VAL A 949 -7.07 10.84 -4.22
CA VAL A 949 -7.39 10.98 -5.64
C VAL A 949 -8.80 10.41 -5.88
N ARG A 950 -9.66 11.19 -6.55
CA ARG A 950 -11.04 10.79 -6.88
C ARG A 950 -11.28 10.92 -8.38
N LEU A 951 -11.88 9.91 -9.02
CA LEU A 951 -12.54 10.12 -10.30
C LEU A 951 -13.87 10.82 -10.02
N ARG A 952 -14.17 11.87 -10.77
CA ARG A 952 -15.35 12.70 -10.54
C ARG A 952 -16.13 12.87 -11.84
N PHE A 953 -17.43 12.57 -11.77
CA PHE A 953 -18.39 12.64 -12.87
C PHE A 953 -19.49 13.65 -12.48
N ASP A 954 -19.40 14.89 -12.95
CA ASP A 954 -20.36 15.96 -12.65
C ASP A 954 -21.32 16.18 -13.82
N VAL A 955 -22.63 16.23 -13.53
CA VAL A 955 -23.65 16.74 -14.46
C VAL A 955 -24.09 18.11 -13.95
N ALA A 956 -24.03 19.12 -14.80
CA ALA A 956 -24.33 20.50 -14.42
C ALA A 956 -25.19 21.22 -15.47
N PHE A 957 -26.00 22.16 -14.99
CA PHE A 957 -27.04 22.86 -15.73
C PHE A 957 -26.92 24.37 -15.56
N ALA A 958 -27.16 25.08 -16.64
CA ALA A 958 -27.24 26.53 -16.78
C ALA A 958 -28.60 26.90 -17.46
N PRO A 959 -29.01 28.18 -17.52
CA PRO A 959 -30.29 28.57 -18.12
C PRO A 959 -30.40 28.29 -19.63
N ASP A 960 -29.28 28.37 -20.35
CA ASP A 960 -29.13 28.19 -21.80
C ASP A 960 -28.42 26.88 -22.17
N GLN A 961 -27.86 26.13 -21.21
CA GLN A 961 -26.96 25.03 -21.50
C GLN A 961 -26.90 23.94 -20.41
N TRP A 962 -26.31 22.80 -20.72
CA TRP A 962 -25.88 21.81 -19.73
C TRP A 962 -24.54 21.18 -20.17
N GLY A 963 -23.92 20.41 -19.27
CA GLY A 963 -22.71 19.65 -19.55
C GLY A 963 -22.51 18.45 -18.63
N LEU A 964 -21.80 17.44 -19.16
CA LEU A 964 -21.19 16.36 -18.41
C LEU A 964 -19.68 16.62 -18.34
N PHE A 965 -19.10 16.54 -17.15
CA PHE A 965 -17.69 16.79 -16.90
C PHE A 965 -17.06 15.60 -16.20
N PHE A 966 -15.89 15.16 -16.68
CA PHE A 966 -15.08 14.14 -16.00
C PHE A 966 -13.75 14.73 -15.53
N LYS A 967 -13.34 14.41 -14.31
CA LYS A 967 -12.09 14.87 -13.69
C LYS A 967 -11.38 13.79 -12.88
N PHE A 968 -10.09 14.02 -12.69
CA PHE A 968 -9.33 13.53 -11.54
C PHE A 968 -9.28 14.64 -10.48
N ASN A 969 -9.46 14.26 -9.21
CA ASN A 969 -9.58 15.12 -8.02
C ASN A 969 -10.87 15.96 -7.96
N GLU A 970 -11.01 16.75 -6.89
CA GLU A 970 -12.13 17.67 -6.67
C GLU A 970 -11.99 18.96 -7.50
N ALA A 971 -13.08 19.73 -7.65
CA ALA A 971 -13.11 20.98 -8.44
C ALA A 971 -12.67 22.24 -7.64
N PHE A 972 -11.76 22.10 -6.68
CA PHE A 972 -11.41 23.11 -5.68
C PHE A 972 -9.91 23.16 -5.41
#